data_AF-A0A662RRW3-F1
#
_entry.id   AF-A0A662RRW3-F1
#
_cell.length_a   1.000
_cell.length_b   1.000
_cell.length_c   1.000
_cell.angle_alpha   90.00
_cell.angle_beta   90.00
_cell.angle_gamma   90.00
#
_symmetry.space_group_name_H-M   'P 1'
#
loop_
_entity.id
_entity.type
_entity.pdbx_description
1 polymer ?
#
loop_
_entity_poly.entity_id
_entity_poly.type
_entity_poly.pdbx_seq_one_letter_code
_entity_poly.pdbx_strand_id
1 'polypeptide(L)'
;MRKKREQGFGYLHVLLASVFLLLLVGLAVATNGEEISQWNSVTEDASDSFSVDICVDKGREVEFAVSSNLSYTWVWSVNGEEIKESEGAGSNLSYAFEDYGVYNVSVVGKGKGENETTECVSWYVTASLVIGKENDLTEIEGFENYTFYLAERPKRIVSLAPSCTETLFAIGAGERVVGVTNFCNYPSEVVDKVNRGEIEVIGGYSTPDIDKITNLNPDIIVEAHNPGIGDVISSLVESGYKVIDLHSTDIEDIIGEIRFMGKVLKCGDNATNLANELENRLERVRERVGPLKEEQRPRTFYTCSNFWTPGNDTFISAVIQSAGGRNIAANYGSGYFQISPAHLAEENPQVIICPSEDAREQILNDEQLRELNAVKYGRVHVINGDIICRPGPRIVDAVETVYGYLSVLIKPTMTYPTLQYNAQRTGNVPGKGPVKSNLFWQSPDETHGCIQAGPVVHDGKVYIETWYSGMGGEDPGETDALYCLNEDTGEIVWMNEEVYGASTAAIAEGKLFVGTMKGNITSINATNGEILWSKKIEENPSWYGVASSPLVFNEMVYVLSFSDGTLHAFSFDGIEQWNFSTGGKIFCYSSPSAYGDKIFFAGNNREHGQHALYCLNLNTREEVWNFTTETEIRGSPTIWDEEGMVFFTTRYLPTKESGIYAVNITTGEEIWHKKHKSSWASPALCNGKLYIGGSAGDSTFYCYDARNGSLIWENKEMGGAIDSSPVVAAGKVYFGTSEVDGTVYALDANNGSIIWNYTLHIPLGYGGGYNVASHPAISNSTLFIGVDNVGVLAFRENYERNQTTALGALDAAVQKPVFWEGEVTLLENTTVNVIAHNSGESYEINQTTALGALDAAAEAGEFNYTVSDEWYASWGSLMVDSIAGKESDPVTWDGWLYWVNYLDDPMPMVGTNQYEVEDGDVVTYYYGGMSTTPDNSSMLIRIHVHVQKPVFWEGEVTLLENTTVNVTAHNSGESYEINQTTALGALDAAAEAGGFNYTVSDEWYASWGSLMVESIAGKENDPVTWDGWLYWVNYLDDPMPMVGTNQYEVEDGDVVTYYYGGMSTTPDNSSISIRIHVHVQSSAPINEIEYRKMIPQPVNISKIHYKSKVVNEEWAAIWTNKILYVQEKTRYSIAISLDRAGYVTSVDFERWGFPTTEIPYDLAVRSLDKLIS
;
A
#
# COMPACT_ATOMS: atom_id res chain seq x y z
N MET A 1 -47.16 14.55 -12.95
CA MET A 1 -48.46 15.12 -13.36
C MET A 1 -49.10 15.86 -12.18
N ARG A 2 -49.50 17.13 -12.40
CA ARG A 2 -50.44 18.03 -11.67
C ARG A 2 -51.06 17.49 -10.34
N LYS A 3 -51.00 18.18 -9.19
CA LYS A 3 -51.42 19.57 -8.88
C LYS A 3 -50.80 20.06 -7.56
N LYS A 4 -50.14 21.22 -7.57
CA LYS A 4 -50.37 22.33 -6.61
C LYS A 4 -49.65 23.57 -7.15
N ARG A 5 -50.41 24.64 -7.38
CA ARG A 5 -49.97 25.96 -7.85
C ARG A 5 -50.86 26.99 -7.15
N GLU A 6 -50.29 28.16 -6.93
CA GLU A 6 -50.85 29.42 -6.39
C GLU A 6 -50.78 29.55 -4.85
N GLN A 7 -50.16 30.57 -4.26
CA GLN A 7 -49.95 31.96 -4.71
C GLN A 7 -48.54 32.48 -4.39
N GLY A 8 -48.07 33.46 -5.18
CA GLY A 8 -46.73 34.04 -5.10
C GLY A 8 -46.68 35.55 -4.83
N PHE A 9 -45.44 35.96 -4.56
CA PHE A 9 -44.77 37.26 -4.84
C PHE A 9 -45.33 38.58 -4.27
N GLY A 10 -44.64 39.08 -3.23
CA GLY A 10 -43.67 40.18 -3.35
C GLY A 10 -44.13 41.60 -2.99
N TYR A 11 -43.32 42.27 -2.14
CA TYR A 11 -42.98 43.72 -2.04
C TYR A 11 -42.54 43.95 -0.57
N LEU A 12 -41.25 43.98 -0.20
CA LEU A 12 -40.21 44.97 -0.49
C LEU A 12 -40.61 46.42 -0.14
N HIS A 13 -39.99 46.93 0.93
CA HIS A 13 -39.90 48.31 1.46
C HIS A 13 -41.01 48.80 2.41
N VAL A 14 -40.62 48.97 3.69
CA VAL A 14 -40.68 50.24 4.45
C VAL A 14 -39.82 50.11 5.74
N LEU A 15 -38.77 50.94 5.77
CA LEU A 15 -38.03 51.61 6.87
C LEU A 15 -37.44 50.80 8.07
N LEU A 16 -36.13 50.81 8.36
CA LEU A 16 -35.15 51.85 8.80
C LEU A 16 -35.41 52.47 10.20
N ALA A 17 -34.34 52.44 11.03
CA ALA A 17 -34.11 52.97 12.40
C ALA A 17 -34.52 52.00 13.53
N SER A 18 -33.66 51.55 14.46
CA SER A 18 -32.58 52.21 15.23
C SER A 18 -31.69 51.10 15.85
N VAL A 19 -30.36 51.05 15.71
CA VAL A 19 -29.29 51.77 16.46
C VAL A 19 -29.31 51.50 17.99
N PHE A 20 -28.28 50.76 18.44
CA PHE A 20 -27.66 50.67 19.79
C PHE A 20 -28.38 49.88 20.90
N LEU A 21 -27.84 48.72 21.31
CA LEU A 21 -26.88 48.56 22.43
C LEU A 21 -26.54 47.06 22.63
N LEU A 22 -25.27 46.69 22.49
CA LEU A 22 -24.71 45.40 22.91
C LEU A 22 -23.47 45.71 23.75
N LEU A 23 -23.51 45.41 25.05
CA LEU A 23 -22.35 45.41 25.95
C LEU A 23 -22.67 44.60 27.20
N LEU A 24 -21.69 43.79 27.63
CA LEU A 24 -21.63 42.87 28.78
C LEU A 24 -22.29 41.51 28.45
N VAL A 25 -21.60 40.37 28.51
CA VAL A 25 -20.67 39.88 29.54
C VAL A 25 -19.66 38.94 28.89
N GLY A 26 -18.38 39.09 29.23
CA GLY A 26 -17.43 37.98 29.21
C GLY A 26 -17.23 37.51 30.64
N LEU A 27 -17.02 36.20 30.82
CA LEU A 27 -16.36 35.67 32.00
C LEU A 27 -15.44 34.52 31.61
N ALA A 28 -14.28 34.56 32.24
CA ALA A 28 -13.20 33.58 32.26
C ALA A 28 -13.65 32.29 33.00
N VAL A 29 -12.88 31.21 33.13
CA VAL A 29 -11.55 31.10 33.75
C VAL A 29 -10.92 29.73 33.41
N ALA A 30 -9.60 29.64 33.61
CA ALA A 30 -8.77 28.44 33.62
C ALA A 30 -9.17 27.37 34.67
N THR A 31 -8.60 26.19 34.48
CA THR A 31 -8.66 24.97 35.30
C THR A 31 -7.94 25.09 36.65
N ASN A 32 -8.56 24.64 37.73
CA ASN A 32 -8.21 23.42 38.47
C ASN A 32 -8.99 23.34 39.78
N GLY A 33 -9.87 22.34 39.87
CA GLY A 33 -10.65 22.01 41.07
C GLY A 33 -11.87 22.90 41.28
N GLU A 34 -13.03 22.25 41.35
CA GLU A 34 -14.34 22.78 41.77
C GLU A 34 -15.20 23.50 40.70
N GLU A 35 -16.34 22.84 40.43
CA GLU A 35 -17.70 23.41 40.28
C GLU A 35 -18.19 24.12 38.99
N ILE A 36 -19.28 23.52 38.47
CA ILE A 36 -20.56 24.12 38.02
C ILE A 36 -20.57 24.98 36.75
N SER A 37 -21.24 24.48 35.70
CA SER A 37 -21.66 25.29 34.54
C SER A 37 -22.86 26.17 34.90
N GLN A 38 -22.71 27.49 34.85
CA GLN A 38 -23.80 28.45 35.07
C GLN A 38 -24.57 28.69 33.76
N TRP A 39 -25.89 28.47 33.76
CA TRP A 39 -26.76 28.66 32.58
C TRP A 39 -27.79 29.77 32.81
N ASN A 40 -27.85 30.75 31.91
CA ASN A 40 -28.87 31.81 31.92
C ASN A 40 -29.82 31.64 30.73
N SER A 41 -31.05 31.17 30.95
CA SER A 41 -32.13 31.34 29.97
C SER A 41 -32.95 32.58 30.32
N VAL A 42 -33.20 33.44 29.32
CA VAL A 42 -34.15 34.55 29.43
C VAL A 42 -35.33 34.17 28.55
N THR A 43 -36.39 33.59 29.12
CA THR A 43 -37.64 33.35 28.39
C THR A 43 -38.57 34.53 28.60
N GLU A 44 -39.06 35.12 27.51
CA GLU A 44 -40.11 36.15 27.57
C GLU A 44 -41.51 35.55 27.79
N ASP A 45 -41.64 34.21 27.71
CA ASP A 45 -42.89 33.48 27.88
C ASP A 45 -42.83 32.49 29.06
N ALA A 46 -43.93 32.40 29.80
CA ALA A 46 -44.03 31.71 31.10
C ALA A 46 -44.38 30.21 30.98
N SER A 47 -44.29 29.64 29.77
CA SER A 47 -44.72 28.26 29.48
C SER A 47 -43.64 27.35 28.88
N ASP A 48 -42.44 27.85 28.63
CA ASP A 48 -41.42 27.09 27.89
C ASP A 48 -40.66 26.14 28.81
N SER A 49 -40.79 24.84 28.53
CA SER A 49 -39.92 23.79 29.05
C SER A 49 -38.71 23.63 28.13
N PHE A 50 -37.50 23.63 28.68
CA PHE A 50 -36.29 23.30 27.95
C PHE A 50 -35.52 22.18 28.67
N SER A 51 -34.89 21.30 27.88
CA SER A 51 -34.09 20.19 28.37
C SER A 51 -32.61 20.55 28.34
N VAL A 52 -31.88 20.15 29.38
CA VAL A 52 -30.43 20.40 29.54
C VAL A 52 -29.76 19.11 29.98
N ASP A 53 -28.69 18.73 29.28
CA ASP A 53 -27.81 17.62 29.63
C ASP A 53 -26.64 18.14 30.49
N ILE A 54 -26.39 17.51 31.65
CA ILE A 54 -25.36 17.94 32.60
C ILE A 54 -24.45 16.74 32.93
N CYS A 55 -23.13 16.92 32.88
CA CYS A 55 -22.14 15.97 33.40
C CYS A 55 -21.70 16.39 34.81
N VAL A 56 -21.76 15.48 35.78
CA VAL A 56 -21.37 15.74 37.18
C VAL A 56 -20.30 14.74 37.58
N ASP A 57 -19.16 15.25 38.05
CA ASP A 57 -18.02 14.42 38.46
C ASP A 57 -17.93 14.35 39.99
N LYS A 58 -17.85 13.12 40.52
CA LYS A 58 -17.67 12.65 41.92
C LYS A 58 -18.23 13.42 43.14
N GLY A 59 -19.00 14.50 43.00
CA GLY A 59 -19.77 15.16 44.04
C GLY A 59 -21.20 15.35 43.54
N ARG A 60 -22.16 14.60 44.10
CA ARG A 60 -23.52 14.42 43.55
C ARG A 60 -24.44 15.65 43.64
N GLU A 61 -23.92 16.85 43.86
CA GLU A 61 -24.70 18.05 44.23
C GLU A 61 -24.73 19.09 43.08
N VAL A 62 -25.93 19.56 42.74
CA VAL A 62 -26.15 20.54 41.67
C VAL A 62 -26.85 21.76 42.24
N GLU A 63 -26.33 22.95 41.94
CA GLU A 63 -26.93 24.22 42.33
C GLU A 63 -27.79 24.82 41.21
N PHE A 64 -29.05 25.09 41.52
CA PHE A 64 -29.98 25.86 40.70
C PHE A 64 -30.14 27.26 41.28
N ALA A 65 -30.23 28.28 40.44
CA ALA A 65 -30.50 29.66 40.86
C ALA A 65 -31.55 30.28 39.96
N VAL A 66 -32.53 30.96 40.57
CA VAL A 66 -33.51 31.79 39.88
C VAL A 66 -33.39 33.22 40.37
N SER A 67 -33.49 34.19 39.47
CA SER A 67 -33.51 35.61 39.82
C SER A 67 -34.53 36.35 38.98
N SER A 68 -35.11 37.40 39.54
CA SER A 68 -36.14 38.23 38.94
C SER A 68 -36.01 39.68 39.41
N ASN A 69 -36.52 40.60 38.59
CA ASN A 69 -36.56 42.03 38.92
C ASN A 69 -37.66 42.39 39.94
N LEU A 70 -38.51 41.42 40.31
CA LEU A 70 -39.59 41.56 41.29
C LEU A 70 -39.42 40.53 42.43
N SER A 71 -39.91 40.87 43.61
CA SER A 71 -39.83 39.99 44.79
C SER A 71 -40.99 38.99 44.80
N TYR A 72 -40.67 37.71 44.88
CA TYR A 72 -41.64 36.61 44.92
C TYR A 72 -41.40 35.72 46.12
N THR A 73 -42.42 34.94 46.50
CA THR A 73 -42.25 33.72 47.29
C THR A 73 -41.96 32.58 46.31
N TRP A 74 -40.73 32.10 46.28
CA TRP A 74 -40.22 31.03 45.43
C TRP A 74 -40.43 29.67 46.07
N VAL A 75 -41.01 28.73 45.33
CA VAL A 75 -41.19 27.35 45.75
C VAL A 75 -40.49 26.43 44.76
N TRP A 76 -39.49 25.69 45.22
CA TRP A 76 -38.76 24.68 44.47
C TRP A 76 -39.35 23.30 44.70
N SER A 77 -39.49 22.52 43.63
CA SER A 77 -39.88 21.11 43.72
C SER A 77 -39.07 20.23 42.78
N VAL A 78 -38.79 19.00 43.21
CA VAL A 78 -38.10 17.96 42.43
C VAL A 78 -39.07 16.78 42.27
N ASN A 79 -39.34 16.36 41.04
CA ASN A 79 -40.35 15.36 40.69
C ASN A 79 -41.75 15.65 41.29
N GLY A 80 -42.07 16.93 41.48
CA GLY A 80 -43.34 17.39 42.05
C GLY A 80 -43.40 17.44 43.58
N GLU A 81 -42.33 17.04 44.29
CA GLU A 81 -42.23 17.17 45.75
C GLU A 81 -41.54 18.48 46.13
N GLU A 82 -42.12 19.27 47.04
CA GLU A 82 -41.62 20.58 47.46
C GLU A 82 -40.37 20.45 48.34
N ILE A 83 -39.26 21.02 47.88
CA ILE A 83 -37.94 20.90 48.52
C ILE A 83 -37.57 22.17 49.31
N LYS A 84 -37.92 23.36 48.79
CA LYS A 84 -37.52 24.63 49.41
C LYS A 84 -38.48 25.77 49.07
N GLU A 85 -38.86 26.55 50.09
CA GLU A 85 -39.57 27.83 49.94
C GLU A 85 -38.69 28.99 50.42
N SER A 86 -38.68 30.11 49.69
CA SER A 86 -37.96 31.33 50.12
C SER A 86 -38.57 32.61 49.54
N GLU A 87 -38.37 33.77 50.16
CA GLU A 87 -38.86 35.06 49.67
C GLU A 87 -37.71 35.97 49.20
N GLY A 88 -37.86 36.63 48.05
CA GLY A 88 -36.91 37.62 47.57
C GLY A 88 -36.94 37.84 46.05
N ALA A 89 -36.01 38.64 45.54
CA ALA A 89 -35.80 38.85 44.10
C ALA A 89 -35.10 37.66 43.42
N GLY A 90 -34.75 36.61 44.15
CA GLY A 90 -34.19 35.38 43.61
C GLY A 90 -34.10 34.31 44.69
N SER A 91 -33.81 33.07 44.29
CA SER A 91 -33.67 31.91 45.16
C SER A 91 -32.71 30.92 44.55
N ASN A 92 -31.91 30.25 45.39
CA ASN A 92 -31.05 29.13 44.95
C ASN A 92 -31.51 27.82 45.60
N LEU A 93 -31.29 26.69 44.94
CA LEU A 93 -31.50 25.34 45.43
C LEU A 93 -30.23 24.54 45.17
N SER A 94 -29.56 24.05 46.22
CA SER A 94 -28.56 22.98 46.08
C SER A 94 -29.25 21.64 46.32
N TYR A 95 -29.13 20.70 45.39
CA TYR A 95 -29.78 19.40 45.50
C TYR A 95 -28.81 18.27 45.10
N ALA A 96 -28.70 17.26 45.97
CA ALA A 96 -27.89 16.08 45.72
C ALA A 96 -28.73 14.97 45.08
N PHE A 97 -28.37 14.56 43.86
CA PHE A 97 -29.07 13.48 43.14
C PHE A 97 -28.47 12.12 43.51
N GLU A 98 -29.26 11.26 44.15
CA GLU A 98 -28.76 10.01 44.74
C GLU A 98 -28.69 8.82 43.75
N ASP A 99 -29.55 8.80 42.71
CA ASP A 99 -29.72 7.70 41.74
C ASP A 99 -29.71 8.19 40.26
N TYR A 100 -29.60 7.24 39.32
CA TYR A 100 -29.66 7.50 37.87
C TYR A 100 -31.13 7.69 37.41
N GLY A 101 -31.44 8.79 36.71
CA GLY A 101 -32.78 9.02 36.17
C GLY A 101 -33.02 10.43 35.64
N VAL A 102 -34.18 10.65 35.03
CA VAL A 102 -34.66 11.98 34.60
C VAL A 102 -35.35 12.65 35.79
N TYR A 103 -34.92 13.85 36.16
CA TYR A 103 -35.45 14.59 37.31
C TYR A 103 -36.12 15.89 36.85
N ASN A 104 -37.38 16.09 37.19
CA ASN A 104 -38.11 17.32 36.87
C ASN A 104 -37.95 18.32 38.01
N VAL A 105 -37.20 19.40 37.79
CA VAL A 105 -36.95 20.43 38.80
C VAL A 105 -37.75 21.68 38.44
N SER A 106 -38.79 22.01 39.21
CA SER A 106 -39.60 23.20 38.94
C SER A 106 -39.44 24.25 40.01
N VAL A 107 -39.53 25.52 39.62
CA VAL A 107 -39.51 26.66 40.53
C VAL A 107 -40.66 27.61 40.19
N VAL A 108 -41.46 27.95 41.19
CA VAL A 108 -42.65 28.79 41.03
C VAL A 108 -42.52 30.04 41.88
N GLY A 109 -42.64 31.22 41.27
CA GLY A 109 -42.67 32.50 41.98
C GLY A 109 -44.11 32.98 42.20
N LYS A 110 -44.55 33.05 43.47
CA LYS A 110 -45.87 33.59 43.84
C LYS A 110 -45.74 35.01 44.37
N GLY A 111 -46.33 35.97 43.68
CA GLY A 111 -46.28 37.39 44.09
C GLY A 111 -47.39 37.72 45.09
N LYS A 112 -47.10 38.55 46.10
CA LYS A 112 -48.13 39.24 46.90
C LYS A 112 -48.33 40.66 46.36
N GLY A 113 -49.27 40.83 45.44
CA GLY A 113 -49.73 42.15 45.03
C GLY A 113 -50.79 42.70 46.00
N GLU A 114 -50.69 43.98 46.36
CA GLU A 114 -51.74 44.73 47.10
C GLU A 114 -53.02 45.00 46.27
N ASN A 115 -53.11 44.48 45.04
CA ASN A 115 -54.37 44.34 44.32
C ASN A 115 -54.41 42.93 43.70
N GLU A 116 -55.49 42.21 43.99
CA GLU A 116 -55.80 40.91 43.39
C GLU A 116 -55.68 41.00 41.85
N THR A 117 -55.09 39.96 41.24
CA THR A 117 -54.77 39.74 39.81
C THR A 117 -53.40 40.20 39.31
N THR A 118 -52.31 39.65 39.87
CA THR A 118 -51.03 39.57 39.15
C THR A 118 -50.56 38.11 39.11
N GLU A 119 -50.23 37.65 37.91
CA GLU A 119 -50.07 36.26 37.49
C GLU A 119 -49.01 35.49 38.30
N CYS A 120 -49.33 34.27 38.72
CA CYS A 120 -48.33 33.28 39.10
C CYS A 120 -47.49 32.99 37.87
N VAL A 121 -46.20 33.31 37.92
CA VAL A 121 -45.25 32.86 36.89
C VAL A 121 -44.66 31.55 37.39
N SER A 122 -44.99 30.47 36.69
CA SER A 122 -44.51 29.11 36.98
C SER A 122 -43.47 28.75 35.93
N TRP A 123 -42.24 28.44 36.35
CA TRP A 123 -41.19 27.95 35.43
C TRP A 123 -40.98 26.45 35.64
N TYR A 124 -41.01 25.70 34.54
CA TYR A 124 -40.74 24.27 34.54
C TYR A 124 -39.38 24.03 33.89
N VAL A 125 -38.39 23.60 34.68
CA VAL A 125 -37.06 23.23 34.18
C VAL A 125 -36.93 21.72 34.21
N THR A 126 -37.03 21.07 33.06
CA THR A 126 -36.82 19.63 32.98
C THR A 126 -35.35 19.35 32.72
N ALA A 127 -34.54 19.25 33.78
CA ALA A 127 -33.15 18.84 33.64
C ALA A 127 -33.05 17.33 33.36
N SER A 128 -32.46 16.96 32.21
CA SER A 128 -32.15 15.57 31.90
C SER A 128 -30.72 15.30 32.33
N LEU A 129 -30.54 14.90 33.59
CA LEU A 129 -29.20 14.63 34.12
C LEU A 129 -28.74 13.22 33.70
N VAL A 130 -27.68 13.13 32.90
CA VAL A 130 -27.06 11.86 32.50
C VAL A 130 -25.66 11.74 33.10
N ILE A 131 -25.54 11.03 34.21
CA ILE A 131 -24.25 10.78 34.87
C ILE A 131 -23.60 9.54 34.24
N GLY A 132 -22.49 9.73 33.53
CA GLY A 132 -21.65 8.65 33.00
C GLY A 132 -20.17 8.91 33.28
N LYS A 133 -19.35 7.85 33.36
CA LYS A 133 -17.88 8.03 33.28
C LYS A 133 -17.57 8.58 31.89
N GLU A 134 -16.76 9.61 31.84
CA GLU A 134 -16.42 10.49 30.70
C GLU A 134 -16.08 9.81 29.35
N ASN A 135 -15.95 8.47 29.29
CA ASN A 135 -15.57 7.70 28.10
C ASN A 135 -16.61 6.67 27.61
N ASP A 136 -17.83 6.63 28.18
CA ASP A 136 -18.77 5.52 27.93
C ASP A 136 -20.10 5.89 27.25
N LEU A 137 -20.42 7.18 27.06
CA LEU A 137 -21.63 7.60 26.32
C LEU A 137 -21.41 7.56 24.81
N THR A 138 -22.17 6.71 24.11
CA THR A 138 -22.23 6.71 22.63
C THR A 138 -23.64 7.11 22.19
N GLU A 139 -23.75 8.21 21.44
CA GLU A 139 -24.97 8.58 20.71
C GLU A 139 -25.15 7.61 19.53
N ILE A 140 -26.34 7.04 19.39
CA ILE A 140 -26.69 6.09 18.35
C ILE A 140 -27.95 6.57 17.65
N GLU A 141 -27.88 6.66 16.32
CA GLU A 141 -29.04 6.81 15.46
C GLU A 141 -29.77 5.46 15.36
N GLY A 142 -31.05 5.43 15.74
CA GLY A 142 -31.93 4.26 15.69
C GLY A 142 -32.90 4.31 14.50
N PHE A 143 -33.92 3.44 14.55
CA PHE A 143 -35.00 3.37 13.54
C PHE A 143 -35.71 4.73 13.34
N GLU A 144 -36.04 5.12 12.11
CA GLU A 144 -36.72 6.41 11.79
C GLU A 144 -36.02 7.69 12.35
N ASN A 145 -34.69 7.67 12.48
CA ASN A 145 -33.84 8.80 12.91
C ASN A 145 -34.07 9.28 14.35
N TYR A 146 -34.60 8.44 15.27
CA TYR A 146 -34.53 8.78 16.69
C TYR A 146 -33.12 8.48 17.23
N THR A 147 -32.58 9.34 18.07
CA THR A 147 -31.28 9.11 18.72
C THR A 147 -31.47 8.58 20.14
N PHE A 148 -30.61 7.65 20.55
CA PHE A 148 -30.56 7.17 21.94
C PHE A 148 -29.12 7.01 22.41
N TYR A 149 -28.93 7.06 23.73
CA TYR A 149 -27.62 6.92 24.36
C TYR A 149 -27.46 5.57 25.03
N LEU A 150 -26.27 5.00 24.91
CA LEU A 150 -25.81 3.86 25.72
C LEU A 150 -24.83 4.37 26.77
N ALA A 151 -25.16 4.16 28.04
CA ALA A 151 -24.30 4.52 29.18
C ALA A 151 -23.38 3.37 29.61
N GLU A 152 -23.73 2.13 29.26
CA GLU A 152 -22.95 0.93 29.57
C GLU A 152 -22.87 0.02 28.33
N ARG A 153 -21.87 -0.87 28.33
CA ARG A 153 -21.73 -1.91 27.32
C ARG A 153 -22.94 -2.86 27.36
N PRO A 154 -23.71 -3.04 26.28
CA PRO A 154 -24.84 -3.96 26.23
C PRO A 154 -24.42 -5.40 26.56
N LYS A 155 -25.22 -6.09 27.37
CA LYS A 155 -25.01 -7.47 27.87
C LYS A 155 -26.07 -8.46 27.39
N ARG A 156 -27.28 -7.98 27.05
CA ARG A 156 -28.40 -8.79 26.55
C ARG A 156 -28.85 -8.25 25.19
N ILE A 157 -28.52 -8.97 24.13
CA ILE A 157 -28.76 -8.55 22.74
C ILE A 157 -29.78 -9.49 22.12
N VAL A 158 -30.82 -8.92 21.49
CA VAL A 158 -31.73 -9.67 20.63
C VAL A 158 -31.40 -9.35 19.17
N SER A 159 -31.20 -10.39 18.36
CA SER A 159 -30.93 -10.27 16.93
C SER A 159 -32.16 -10.68 16.12
N LEU A 160 -32.71 -9.75 15.34
CA LEU A 160 -33.90 -9.95 14.52
C LEU A 160 -33.59 -10.45 13.10
N ALA A 161 -32.31 -10.59 12.73
CA ALA A 161 -31.93 -11.04 11.39
C ALA A 161 -30.71 -11.98 11.40
N PRO A 162 -30.61 -12.92 10.45
CA PRO A 162 -29.43 -13.76 10.31
C PRO A 162 -28.13 -12.94 10.15
N SER A 163 -28.12 -11.92 9.30
CA SER A 163 -26.93 -11.05 9.10
C SER A 163 -26.45 -10.40 10.40
N CYS A 164 -27.38 -9.86 11.19
CA CYS A 164 -27.06 -9.29 12.50
C CYS A 164 -26.43 -10.32 13.44
N THR A 165 -26.97 -11.54 13.48
CA THR A 165 -26.41 -12.62 14.30
C THR A 165 -24.99 -12.97 13.85
N GLU A 166 -24.75 -13.05 12.53
CA GLU A 166 -23.43 -13.35 11.99
C GLU A 166 -22.41 -12.27 12.37
N THR A 167 -22.77 -11.00 12.21
CA THR A 167 -21.94 -9.86 12.63
C THR A 167 -21.63 -9.90 14.12
N LEU A 168 -22.64 -10.11 14.97
CA LEU A 168 -22.49 -10.18 16.43
C LEU A 168 -21.52 -11.27 16.86
N PHE A 169 -21.61 -12.46 16.27
CA PHE A 169 -20.69 -13.55 16.60
C PHE A 169 -19.28 -13.28 16.05
N ALA A 170 -19.16 -12.79 14.82
CA ALA A 170 -17.88 -12.54 14.18
C ALA A 170 -17.03 -11.47 14.91
N ILE A 171 -17.66 -10.45 15.49
CA ILE A 171 -16.94 -9.43 16.30
C ILE A 171 -16.73 -9.83 17.76
N GLY A 172 -17.12 -11.05 18.16
CA GLY A 172 -16.94 -11.58 19.52
C GLY A 172 -18.01 -11.13 20.52
N ALA A 173 -19.20 -10.75 20.06
CA ALA A 173 -20.35 -10.41 20.90
C ALA A 173 -21.35 -11.56 21.10
N GLY A 174 -21.10 -12.75 20.53
CA GLY A 174 -22.03 -13.89 20.53
C GLY A 174 -22.51 -14.33 21.92
N GLU A 175 -21.66 -14.29 22.95
CA GLU A 175 -22.02 -14.63 24.34
C GLU A 175 -23.09 -13.72 24.96
N ARG A 176 -23.32 -12.54 24.37
CA ARG A 176 -24.31 -11.56 24.83
C ARG A 176 -25.65 -11.67 24.10
N VAL A 177 -25.73 -12.53 23.09
CA VAL A 177 -26.96 -12.77 22.34
C VAL A 177 -27.87 -13.66 23.17
N VAL A 178 -29.10 -13.22 23.42
CA VAL A 178 -30.10 -13.94 24.23
C VAL A 178 -31.34 -14.34 23.44
N GLY A 179 -31.54 -13.77 22.25
CA GLY A 179 -32.65 -14.11 21.37
C GLY A 179 -32.27 -13.98 19.89
N VAL A 180 -32.70 -14.94 19.09
CA VAL A 180 -32.50 -14.97 17.63
C VAL A 180 -33.75 -15.44 16.90
N THR A 181 -33.88 -15.12 15.62
CA THR A 181 -34.96 -15.69 14.78
C THR A 181 -34.70 -17.15 14.44
N ASN A 182 -35.74 -17.87 14.01
CA ASN A 182 -35.63 -19.24 13.52
C ASN A 182 -34.79 -19.40 12.23
N PHE A 183 -34.36 -18.30 11.59
CA PHE A 183 -33.47 -18.30 10.42
C PHE A 183 -32.00 -18.08 10.78
N CYS A 184 -31.68 -17.70 12.02
CA CYS A 184 -30.32 -17.49 12.49
C CYS A 184 -29.63 -18.84 12.74
N ASN A 185 -29.00 -19.38 11.70
CA ASN A 185 -28.42 -20.72 11.67
C ASN A 185 -26.88 -20.74 11.53
N TYR A 186 -26.22 -19.58 11.56
CA TYR A 186 -24.77 -19.43 11.43
C TYR A 186 -24.25 -18.35 12.38
N PRO A 187 -23.05 -18.51 12.98
CA PRO A 187 -22.21 -19.72 12.94
C PRO A 187 -22.87 -20.92 13.64
N SER A 188 -22.31 -22.12 13.50
CA SER A 188 -22.87 -23.34 14.11
C SER A 188 -23.07 -23.22 15.62
N GLU A 189 -22.26 -22.38 16.28
CA GLU A 189 -22.38 -22.03 17.68
C GLU A 189 -23.76 -21.49 18.06
N VAL A 190 -24.43 -20.73 17.18
CA VAL A 190 -25.79 -20.21 17.41
C VAL A 190 -26.76 -21.37 17.59
N VAL A 191 -26.66 -22.38 16.71
CA VAL A 191 -27.51 -23.57 16.75
C VAL A 191 -27.27 -24.36 18.03
N ASP A 192 -26.00 -24.51 18.44
CA ASP A 192 -25.64 -25.19 19.69
C ASP A 192 -26.20 -24.46 20.92
N LYS A 193 -26.07 -23.13 20.98
CA LYS A 193 -26.61 -22.31 22.06
C LYS A 193 -28.14 -22.36 22.13
N VAL A 194 -28.82 -22.37 20.98
CA VAL A 194 -30.29 -22.57 20.92
C VAL A 194 -30.67 -23.96 21.43
N ASN A 195 -29.97 -25.01 21.01
CA ASN A 195 -30.24 -26.39 21.45
C ASN A 195 -29.99 -26.58 22.96
N ARG A 196 -29.04 -25.85 23.54
CA ARG A 196 -28.77 -25.83 24.98
C ARG A 196 -29.72 -24.93 25.78
N GLY A 197 -30.58 -24.15 25.12
CA GLY A 197 -31.49 -23.19 25.75
C GLY A 197 -30.80 -21.94 26.29
N GLU A 198 -29.58 -21.64 25.82
CA GLU A 198 -28.84 -20.42 26.14
C GLU A 198 -29.34 -19.22 25.33
N ILE A 199 -29.87 -19.47 24.12
CA ILE A 199 -30.48 -18.47 23.23
C ILE A 199 -31.93 -18.90 22.93
N GLU A 200 -32.89 -18.00 23.11
CA GLU A 200 -34.30 -18.25 22.81
C GLU A 200 -34.63 -17.96 21.34
N VAL A 201 -35.46 -18.81 20.72
CA VAL A 201 -36.00 -18.54 19.38
C VAL A 201 -37.23 -17.64 19.48
N ILE A 202 -37.07 -16.39 19.05
CA ILE A 202 -38.05 -15.29 19.20
C ILE A 202 -39.02 -15.14 18.01
N GLY A 203 -39.24 -16.21 17.24
CA GLY A 203 -40.13 -16.19 16.07
C GLY A 203 -39.38 -16.12 14.75
N GLY A 204 -40.06 -15.59 13.72
CA GLY A 204 -39.56 -15.55 12.34
C GLY A 204 -38.98 -14.19 11.93
N TYR A 205 -38.21 -14.16 10.84
CA TYR A 205 -37.64 -12.91 10.29
C TYR A 205 -38.71 -11.86 9.94
N SER A 206 -39.83 -12.30 9.34
CA SER A 206 -40.98 -11.42 9.04
C SER A 206 -42.10 -11.51 10.07
N THR A 207 -41.94 -12.32 11.11
CA THR A 207 -42.95 -12.57 12.15
C THR A 207 -42.28 -12.73 13.53
N PRO A 208 -41.53 -11.72 14.02
CA PRO A 208 -40.96 -11.75 15.36
C PRO A 208 -42.06 -11.72 16.44
N ASP A 209 -41.84 -12.42 17.54
CA ASP A 209 -42.76 -12.53 18.67
C ASP A 209 -42.39 -11.51 19.75
N ILE A 210 -43.20 -10.44 19.85
CA ILE A 210 -42.98 -9.33 20.79
C ILE A 210 -42.97 -9.81 22.24
N ASP A 211 -43.87 -10.72 22.61
CA ASP A 211 -43.95 -11.21 24.00
C ASP A 211 -42.67 -11.98 24.35
N LYS A 212 -42.14 -12.79 23.44
CA LYS A 212 -40.85 -13.44 23.66
C LYS A 212 -39.69 -12.46 23.77
N ILE A 213 -39.64 -11.45 22.89
CA ILE A 213 -38.57 -10.44 22.87
C ILE A 213 -38.57 -9.67 24.19
N THR A 214 -39.73 -9.18 24.63
CA THR A 214 -39.86 -8.40 25.87
C THR A 214 -39.54 -9.22 27.12
N ASN A 215 -39.94 -10.50 27.17
CA ASN A 215 -39.60 -11.42 28.25
C ASN A 215 -38.09 -11.67 28.40
N LEU A 216 -37.30 -11.48 27.34
CA LEU A 216 -35.85 -11.57 27.39
C LEU A 216 -35.19 -10.33 28.00
N ASN A 217 -35.92 -9.24 28.19
CA ASN A 217 -35.41 -7.97 28.72
C ASN A 217 -34.07 -7.54 28.07
N PRO A 218 -34.04 -7.30 26.74
CA PRO A 218 -32.82 -6.90 26.03
C PRO A 218 -32.39 -5.47 26.37
N ASP A 219 -31.07 -5.25 26.38
CA ASP A 219 -30.47 -3.91 26.46
C ASP A 219 -30.55 -3.20 25.11
N ILE A 220 -30.37 -3.97 24.03
CA ILE A 220 -30.52 -3.53 22.64
C ILE A 220 -31.15 -4.64 21.79
N ILE A 221 -31.85 -4.21 20.76
CA ILE A 221 -32.41 -5.06 19.70
C ILE A 221 -31.73 -4.63 18.40
N VAL A 222 -31.18 -5.57 17.64
CA VAL A 222 -30.51 -5.29 16.37
C VAL A 222 -31.31 -5.93 15.25
N GLU A 223 -31.71 -5.15 14.26
CA GLU A 223 -32.39 -5.64 13.07
C GLU A 223 -31.62 -5.31 11.79
N ALA A 224 -31.92 -6.04 10.73
CA ALA A 224 -31.54 -5.69 9.37
C ALA A 224 -32.80 -5.19 8.66
N HIS A 225 -32.75 -3.98 8.14
CA HIS A 225 -33.89 -3.20 7.68
C HIS A 225 -34.89 -4.04 6.90
N ASN A 226 -36.09 -4.18 7.48
CA ASN A 226 -37.18 -4.96 6.91
C ASN A 226 -38.50 -4.16 6.96
N PRO A 227 -38.94 -3.57 5.82
CA PRO A 227 -40.18 -2.81 5.77
C PRO A 227 -41.43 -3.60 6.21
N GLY A 228 -41.36 -4.94 6.17
CA GLY A 228 -42.47 -5.81 6.57
C GLY A 228 -42.72 -5.91 8.08
N ILE A 229 -41.81 -5.42 8.93
CA ILE A 229 -41.94 -5.47 10.40
C ILE A 229 -41.92 -4.09 11.07
N GLY A 230 -42.05 -2.99 10.31
CA GLY A 230 -42.00 -1.62 10.85
C GLY A 230 -42.99 -1.35 12.00
N ASP A 231 -44.20 -1.91 11.94
CA ASP A 231 -45.18 -1.80 13.03
C ASP A 231 -44.70 -2.47 14.33
N VAL A 232 -43.99 -3.60 14.21
CA VAL A 232 -43.42 -4.33 15.35
C VAL A 232 -42.27 -3.54 15.95
N ILE A 233 -41.38 -3.00 15.11
CA ILE A 233 -40.25 -2.18 15.55
C ILE A 233 -40.75 -0.91 16.25
N SER A 234 -41.74 -0.23 15.67
CA SER A 234 -42.39 0.95 16.27
C SER A 234 -42.96 0.62 17.65
N SER A 235 -43.66 -0.52 17.80
CA SER A 235 -44.20 -0.95 19.09
C SER A 235 -43.12 -1.25 20.13
N LEU A 236 -41.97 -1.80 19.73
CA LEU A 236 -40.83 -2.04 20.63
C LEU A 236 -40.20 -0.73 21.10
N VAL A 237 -40.03 0.24 20.19
CA VAL A 237 -39.52 1.58 20.50
C VAL A 237 -40.47 2.34 21.42
N GLU A 238 -41.79 2.32 21.14
CA GLU A 238 -42.83 2.90 22.01
C GLU A 238 -42.86 2.26 23.40
N SER A 239 -42.46 0.99 23.50
CA SER A 239 -42.33 0.27 24.77
C SER A 239 -41.01 0.55 25.51
N GLY A 240 -40.17 1.44 24.98
CA GLY A 240 -38.92 1.89 25.61
C GLY A 240 -37.69 1.05 25.27
N TYR A 241 -37.76 0.12 24.32
CA TYR A 241 -36.60 -0.66 23.89
C TYR A 241 -35.74 0.11 22.88
N LYS A 242 -34.43 -0.08 22.98
CA LYS A 242 -33.43 0.51 22.07
C LYS A 242 -33.25 -0.40 20.86
N VAL A 243 -33.65 0.07 19.69
CA VAL A 243 -33.59 -0.69 18.43
C VAL A 243 -32.59 -0.04 17.47
N ILE A 244 -31.61 -0.83 17.04
CA ILE A 244 -30.64 -0.47 16.00
C ILE A 244 -31.11 -1.08 14.69
N ASP A 245 -31.35 -0.22 13.69
CA ASP A 245 -31.70 -0.61 12.33
C ASP A 245 -30.45 -0.54 11.45
N LEU A 246 -30.06 -1.68 10.88
CA LEU A 246 -28.92 -1.79 9.96
C LEU A 246 -29.43 -1.82 8.51
N HIS A 247 -29.09 -0.79 7.74
CA HIS A 247 -29.60 -0.56 6.39
C HIS A 247 -28.50 -0.68 5.32
N SER A 248 -28.12 -1.91 5.00
CA SER A 248 -27.11 -2.18 3.97
C SER A 248 -27.68 -2.15 2.55
N THR A 249 -27.17 -1.26 1.70
CA THR A 249 -27.51 -1.19 0.27
C THR A 249 -26.38 -1.67 -0.64
N ASP A 250 -25.12 -1.58 -0.19
CA ASP A 250 -23.93 -2.10 -0.86
C ASP A 250 -23.00 -2.87 0.09
N ILE A 251 -21.78 -3.21 -0.37
CA ILE A 251 -20.81 -4.00 0.40
C ILE A 251 -20.08 -3.12 1.42
N GLU A 252 -19.82 -1.86 1.07
CA GLU A 252 -19.21 -0.85 1.91
C GLU A 252 -20.07 -0.55 3.14
N ASP A 253 -21.39 -0.45 2.97
CA ASP A 253 -22.35 -0.31 4.06
C ASP A 253 -22.22 -1.47 5.05
N ILE A 254 -22.17 -2.71 4.57
CA ILE A 254 -22.03 -3.91 5.41
C ILE A 254 -20.75 -3.85 6.25
N ILE A 255 -19.63 -3.44 5.64
CA ILE A 255 -18.34 -3.31 6.34
C ILE A 255 -18.38 -2.14 7.34
N GLY A 256 -19.03 -1.04 6.98
CA GLY A 256 -19.28 0.10 7.87
C GLY A 256 -20.11 -0.28 9.09
N GLU A 257 -21.17 -1.07 8.90
CA GLU A 257 -22.04 -1.59 9.96
C GLU A 257 -21.29 -2.53 10.91
N ILE A 258 -20.36 -3.36 10.41
CA ILE A 258 -19.49 -4.19 11.25
C ILE A 258 -18.66 -3.30 12.20
N ARG A 259 -18.04 -2.24 11.66
CA ARG A 259 -17.26 -1.28 12.47
C ARG A 259 -18.14 -0.53 13.47
N PHE A 260 -19.32 -0.10 13.03
CA PHE A 260 -20.31 0.56 13.86
C PHE A 260 -20.75 -0.33 15.03
N MET A 261 -21.12 -1.58 14.77
CA MET A 261 -21.46 -2.55 15.83
C MET A 261 -20.27 -2.85 16.75
N GLY A 262 -19.04 -2.86 16.21
CA GLY A 262 -17.81 -2.92 17.00
C GLY A 262 -17.70 -1.77 18.01
N LYS A 263 -18.01 -0.55 17.59
CA LYS A 263 -18.04 0.64 18.46
C LYS A 263 -19.14 0.52 19.52
N VAL A 264 -20.38 0.24 19.10
CA VAL A 264 -21.56 0.10 20.00
C VAL A 264 -21.32 -0.95 21.09
N LEU A 265 -20.66 -2.06 20.74
CA LEU A 265 -20.51 -3.21 21.62
C LEU A 265 -19.16 -3.28 22.35
N LYS A 266 -18.30 -2.26 22.16
CA LYS A 266 -16.92 -2.20 22.68
C LYS A 266 -16.11 -3.44 22.29
N CYS A 267 -16.12 -3.74 21.00
CA CYS A 267 -15.41 -4.81 20.31
C CYS A 267 -14.62 -4.26 19.11
N GLY A 268 -14.09 -3.04 19.25
CA GLY A 268 -13.47 -2.28 18.16
C GLY A 268 -12.33 -3.01 17.46
N ASP A 269 -11.44 -3.67 18.21
CA ASP A 269 -10.30 -4.40 17.64
C ASP A 269 -10.76 -5.57 16.77
N ASN A 270 -11.68 -6.41 17.26
CA ASN A 270 -12.24 -7.53 16.50
C ASN A 270 -12.98 -7.05 15.24
N ALA A 271 -13.79 -6.01 15.37
CA ALA A 271 -14.54 -5.44 14.25
C ALA A 271 -13.62 -4.81 13.20
N THR A 272 -12.57 -4.12 13.62
CA THR A 272 -11.57 -3.52 12.72
C THR A 272 -10.77 -4.60 12.00
N ASN A 273 -10.32 -5.63 12.72
CA ASN A 273 -9.61 -6.77 12.13
C ASN A 273 -10.47 -7.49 11.09
N LEU A 274 -11.73 -7.79 11.42
CA LEU A 274 -12.68 -8.41 10.49
C LEU A 274 -12.93 -7.52 9.28
N ALA A 275 -13.19 -6.22 9.47
CA ALA A 275 -13.43 -5.30 8.38
C ALA A 275 -12.23 -5.20 7.43
N ASN A 276 -11.02 -5.07 7.98
CA ASN A 276 -9.79 -5.01 7.18
C ASN A 276 -9.52 -6.32 6.43
N GLU A 277 -9.81 -7.48 7.04
CA GLU A 277 -9.74 -8.77 6.35
C GLU A 277 -10.68 -8.79 5.14
N LEU A 278 -11.95 -8.45 5.34
CA LEU A 278 -12.97 -8.44 4.29
C LEU A 278 -12.62 -7.46 3.16
N GLU A 279 -12.13 -6.27 3.48
CA GLU A 279 -11.66 -5.28 2.49
C GLU A 279 -10.48 -5.81 1.67
N ASN A 280 -9.47 -6.40 2.32
CA ASN A 280 -8.31 -6.99 1.63
C ASN A 280 -8.73 -8.13 0.70
N ARG A 281 -9.70 -8.96 1.11
CA ARG A 281 -10.24 -10.03 0.27
C ARG A 281 -10.99 -9.49 -0.95
N LEU A 282 -11.79 -8.45 -0.75
CA LEU A 282 -12.53 -7.77 -1.82
C LEU A 282 -11.59 -7.09 -2.83
N GLU A 283 -10.50 -6.48 -2.36
CA GLU A 283 -9.54 -5.78 -3.22
C GLU A 283 -8.85 -6.73 -4.20
N ARG A 284 -8.51 -7.96 -3.79
CA ARG A 284 -7.95 -8.98 -4.71
C ARG A 284 -8.88 -9.35 -5.87
N VAL A 285 -10.20 -9.22 -5.69
CA VAL A 285 -11.16 -9.43 -6.78
C VAL A 285 -11.22 -8.16 -7.64
N ARG A 286 -11.28 -6.98 -7.00
CA ARG A 286 -11.30 -5.67 -7.67
C ARG A 286 -10.10 -5.43 -8.57
N GLU A 287 -8.90 -5.82 -8.17
CA GLU A 287 -7.70 -5.70 -9.00
C GLU A 287 -7.82 -6.47 -10.33
N ARG A 288 -8.48 -7.63 -10.30
CA ARG A 288 -8.67 -8.49 -11.49
C ARG A 288 -9.77 -8.00 -12.41
N VAL A 289 -10.83 -7.39 -11.85
CA VAL A 289 -12.01 -6.96 -12.60
C VAL A 289 -12.07 -5.46 -12.89
N GLY A 290 -11.28 -4.66 -12.18
CA GLY A 290 -11.21 -3.20 -12.30
C GLY A 290 -10.85 -2.71 -13.71
N PRO A 291 -9.93 -3.37 -14.45
CA PRO A 291 -9.63 -3.00 -15.84
C PRO A 291 -10.76 -3.29 -16.85
N LEU A 292 -11.81 -4.03 -16.48
CA LEU A 292 -12.89 -4.39 -17.39
C LEU A 292 -13.80 -3.20 -17.68
N LYS A 293 -13.93 -2.87 -18.97
CA LYS A 293 -14.99 -1.99 -19.48
C LYS A 293 -16.36 -2.66 -19.36
N GLU A 294 -17.42 -1.86 -19.36
CA GLU A 294 -18.80 -2.33 -19.21
C GLU A 294 -19.20 -3.37 -20.27
N GLU A 295 -18.68 -3.26 -21.49
CA GLU A 295 -18.94 -4.22 -22.58
C GLU A 295 -18.22 -5.56 -22.39
N GLN A 296 -17.18 -5.59 -21.54
CA GLN A 296 -16.39 -6.78 -21.24
C GLN A 296 -16.94 -7.55 -20.03
N ARG A 297 -17.80 -6.92 -19.23
CA ARG A 297 -18.43 -7.55 -18.06
C ARG A 297 -19.48 -8.57 -18.51
N PRO A 298 -19.40 -9.84 -18.06
CA PRO A 298 -20.39 -10.84 -18.44
C PRO A 298 -21.80 -10.41 -18.04
N ARG A 299 -22.77 -10.59 -18.95
CA ARG A 299 -24.19 -10.38 -18.65
C ARG A 299 -24.66 -11.44 -17.68
N THR A 300 -24.95 -11.04 -16.44
CA THR A 300 -25.27 -11.93 -15.34
C THR A 300 -26.67 -11.67 -14.83
N PHE A 301 -27.42 -12.75 -14.60
CA PHE A 301 -28.74 -12.73 -14.00
C PHE A 301 -28.74 -13.50 -12.69
N TYR A 302 -29.29 -12.92 -11.63
CA TYR A 302 -29.56 -13.62 -10.38
C TYR A 302 -31.07 -13.77 -10.17
N THR A 303 -31.53 -14.95 -9.73
CA THR A 303 -32.92 -15.20 -9.36
C THR A 303 -33.03 -15.61 -7.90
N CYS A 304 -33.92 -14.99 -7.13
CA CYS A 304 -34.31 -15.36 -5.77
C CYS A 304 -35.32 -16.52 -5.73
N SER A 305 -35.51 -17.26 -6.83
CA SER A 305 -36.63 -18.18 -7.11
C SER A 305 -37.89 -17.48 -7.66
N ASN A 306 -38.67 -18.20 -8.49
CA ASN A 306 -39.86 -17.68 -9.18
C ASN A 306 -39.63 -16.38 -9.97
N PHE A 307 -38.41 -16.19 -10.49
CA PHE A 307 -37.98 -15.01 -11.26
C PHE A 307 -38.05 -13.68 -10.50
N TRP A 308 -38.08 -13.72 -9.16
CA TRP A 308 -37.73 -12.54 -8.37
C TRP A 308 -36.24 -12.25 -8.53
N THR A 309 -35.86 -10.99 -8.72
CA THR A 309 -34.49 -10.61 -9.05
C THR A 309 -34.10 -9.28 -8.40
N PRO A 310 -32.81 -9.09 -8.05
CA PRO A 310 -32.28 -7.83 -7.54
C PRO A 310 -32.13 -6.75 -8.63
N GLY A 311 -32.70 -5.58 -8.38
CA GLY A 311 -32.52 -4.35 -9.15
C GLY A 311 -31.20 -3.62 -8.86
N ASN A 312 -31.08 -2.38 -9.34
CA ASN A 312 -29.81 -1.64 -9.32
C ASN A 312 -29.27 -1.30 -7.91
N ASP A 313 -30.17 -0.98 -6.99
CA ASP A 313 -29.93 -0.49 -5.62
C ASP A 313 -30.05 -1.61 -4.58
N THR A 314 -29.47 -2.77 -4.87
CA THR A 314 -29.48 -3.92 -3.96
C THR A 314 -28.07 -4.45 -3.74
N PHE A 315 -27.79 -4.95 -2.54
CA PHE A 315 -26.46 -5.49 -2.23
C PHE A 315 -26.12 -6.72 -3.09
N ILE A 316 -27.10 -7.53 -3.55
CA ILE A 316 -26.84 -8.62 -4.49
C ILE A 316 -26.40 -8.09 -5.86
N SER A 317 -26.93 -6.93 -6.30
CA SER A 317 -26.41 -6.24 -7.49
C SER A 317 -24.96 -5.80 -7.26
N ALA A 318 -24.63 -5.26 -6.07
CA ALA A 318 -23.26 -4.90 -5.70
C ALA A 318 -22.31 -6.12 -5.69
N VAL A 319 -22.78 -7.30 -5.25
CA VAL A 319 -22.02 -8.56 -5.34
C VAL A 319 -21.69 -8.92 -6.80
N ILE A 320 -22.69 -8.89 -7.69
CA ILE A 320 -22.49 -9.19 -9.11
C ILE A 320 -21.48 -8.22 -9.74
N GLN A 321 -21.61 -6.92 -9.44
CA GLN A 321 -20.74 -5.87 -9.99
C GLN A 321 -19.31 -5.99 -9.45
N SER A 322 -19.15 -6.23 -8.15
CA SER A 322 -17.85 -6.42 -7.50
C SER A 322 -17.13 -7.68 -7.99
N ALA A 323 -17.87 -8.70 -8.40
CA ALA A 323 -17.35 -9.92 -9.01
C ALA A 323 -16.99 -9.76 -10.50
N GLY A 324 -17.13 -8.57 -11.09
CA GLY A 324 -16.82 -8.31 -12.51
C GLY A 324 -17.97 -8.56 -13.49
N GLY A 325 -19.17 -8.86 -12.99
CA GLY A 325 -20.37 -9.06 -13.80
C GLY A 325 -21.15 -7.77 -14.04
N ARG A 326 -22.09 -7.85 -15.00
CA ARG A 326 -23.11 -6.84 -15.24
C ARG A 326 -24.47 -7.41 -14.89
N ASN A 327 -25.14 -6.86 -13.88
CA ASN A 327 -26.50 -7.25 -13.52
C ASN A 327 -27.49 -6.78 -14.60
N ILE A 328 -28.03 -7.69 -15.40
CA ILE A 328 -28.97 -7.33 -16.48
C ILE A 328 -30.33 -6.82 -15.95
N ALA A 329 -30.72 -7.22 -14.73
CA ALA A 329 -31.98 -6.79 -14.14
C ALA A 329 -31.94 -5.34 -13.64
N ALA A 330 -30.74 -4.77 -13.42
CA ALA A 330 -30.57 -3.40 -12.94
C ALA A 330 -31.24 -2.35 -13.84
N ASN A 331 -31.41 -2.63 -15.13
CA ASN A 331 -32.08 -1.72 -16.08
C ASN A 331 -33.61 -1.72 -15.98
N TYR A 332 -34.21 -2.69 -15.28
CA TYR A 332 -35.66 -2.90 -15.27
C TYR A 332 -36.34 -2.38 -14.00
N GLY A 333 -35.61 -2.16 -12.91
CA GLY A 333 -36.20 -1.68 -11.66
C GLY A 333 -35.20 -1.53 -10.51
N SER A 334 -35.72 -0.97 -9.42
CA SER A 334 -35.09 -0.85 -8.11
C SER A 334 -35.68 -1.87 -7.13
N GLY A 335 -34.94 -2.19 -6.07
CA GLY A 335 -35.29 -3.20 -5.08
C GLY A 335 -35.42 -4.60 -5.67
N TYR A 336 -36.21 -5.45 -5.02
CA TYR A 336 -36.52 -6.79 -5.50
C TYR A 336 -37.84 -6.79 -6.27
N PHE A 337 -37.84 -7.31 -7.49
CA PHE A 337 -39.04 -7.38 -8.32
C PHE A 337 -39.05 -8.65 -9.18
N GLN A 338 -40.21 -9.00 -9.71
CA GLN A 338 -40.36 -10.16 -10.58
C GLN A 338 -40.13 -9.78 -12.05
N ILE A 339 -39.21 -10.47 -12.74
CA ILE A 339 -38.98 -10.30 -14.18
C ILE A 339 -39.67 -11.41 -14.97
N SER A 340 -40.20 -11.09 -16.15
CA SER A 340 -40.80 -12.10 -17.03
C SER A 340 -39.72 -12.91 -17.78
N PRO A 341 -39.94 -14.22 -18.04
CA PRO A 341 -39.05 -15.02 -18.89
C PRO A 341 -38.79 -14.42 -20.28
N ALA A 342 -39.76 -13.70 -20.86
CA ALA A 342 -39.61 -13.04 -22.16
C ALA A 342 -38.54 -11.94 -22.14
N HIS A 343 -38.56 -11.02 -21.16
CA HIS A 343 -37.51 -10.01 -20.99
C HIS A 343 -36.14 -10.64 -20.70
N LEU A 344 -36.13 -11.74 -19.93
CA LEU A 344 -34.88 -12.48 -19.68
C LEU A 344 -34.31 -13.08 -20.97
N ALA A 345 -35.16 -13.56 -21.87
CA ALA A 345 -34.78 -14.03 -23.19
C ALA A 345 -34.21 -12.91 -24.10
N GLU A 346 -34.76 -11.70 -24.02
CA GLU A 346 -34.27 -10.53 -24.77
C GLU A 346 -32.86 -10.10 -24.34
N GLU A 347 -32.60 -10.04 -23.03
CA GLU A 347 -31.27 -9.70 -22.49
C GLU A 347 -30.21 -10.79 -22.73
N ASN A 348 -30.66 -12.03 -22.90
CA ASN A 348 -29.85 -13.22 -23.15
C ASN A 348 -28.60 -13.30 -22.24
N PRO A 349 -28.77 -13.56 -20.92
CA PRO A 349 -27.66 -13.62 -19.99
C PRO A 349 -26.65 -14.70 -20.37
N GLN A 350 -25.38 -14.40 -20.14
CA GLN A 350 -24.28 -15.34 -20.31
C GLN A 350 -24.12 -16.24 -19.07
N VAL A 351 -24.50 -15.76 -17.89
CA VAL A 351 -24.46 -16.50 -16.62
C VAL A 351 -25.76 -16.30 -15.87
N ILE A 352 -26.32 -17.39 -15.33
CA ILE A 352 -27.46 -17.35 -14.41
C ILE A 352 -27.02 -17.92 -13.07
N ILE A 353 -27.37 -17.23 -11.98
CA ILE A 353 -27.05 -17.62 -10.61
C ILE A 353 -28.37 -17.79 -9.85
N CYS A 354 -28.50 -18.87 -9.08
CA CYS A 354 -29.69 -19.17 -8.28
C CYS A 354 -29.33 -19.76 -6.90
N PRO A 355 -30.23 -19.66 -5.90
CA PRO A 355 -29.93 -20.03 -4.50
C PRO A 355 -30.03 -21.53 -4.21
N SER A 356 -30.59 -22.32 -5.14
CA SER A 356 -30.84 -23.75 -4.92
C SER A 356 -30.94 -24.54 -6.23
N GLU A 357 -30.77 -25.86 -6.14
CA GLU A 357 -30.98 -26.77 -7.28
C GLU A 357 -32.43 -26.74 -7.77
N ASP A 358 -33.43 -26.59 -6.88
CA ASP A 358 -34.84 -26.46 -7.29
C ASP A 358 -35.04 -25.25 -8.23
N ALA A 359 -34.40 -24.11 -7.91
CA ALA A 359 -34.46 -22.91 -8.75
C ALA A 359 -33.71 -23.12 -10.09
N ARG A 360 -32.60 -23.87 -10.07
CA ARG A 360 -31.88 -24.26 -11.29
C ARG A 360 -32.73 -25.15 -12.18
N GLU A 361 -33.38 -26.17 -11.63
CA GLU A 361 -34.29 -27.05 -12.37
C GLU A 361 -35.47 -26.29 -12.97
N GLN A 362 -36.02 -25.30 -12.25
CA GLN A 362 -37.07 -24.42 -12.78
C GLN A 362 -36.60 -23.69 -14.05
N ILE A 363 -35.37 -23.16 -14.05
CA ILE A 363 -34.77 -22.47 -15.21
C ILE A 363 -34.51 -23.44 -16.37
N LEU A 364 -33.93 -24.61 -16.09
CA LEU A 364 -33.55 -25.58 -17.12
C LEU A 364 -34.78 -26.23 -17.80
N ASN A 365 -35.89 -26.35 -17.07
CA ASN A 365 -37.13 -26.95 -17.58
C ASN A 365 -38.06 -25.96 -18.30
N ASP A 366 -37.84 -24.65 -18.17
CA ASP A 366 -38.63 -23.63 -18.85
C ASP A 366 -38.32 -23.61 -20.36
N GLU A 367 -39.33 -23.89 -21.19
CA GLU A 367 -39.16 -23.96 -22.65
C GLU A 367 -38.70 -22.62 -23.27
N GLN A 368 -39.02 -21.47 -22.67
CA GLN A 368 -38.64 -20.15 -23.20
C GLN A 368 -37.17 -19.84 -22.93
N LEU A 369 -36.55 -20.49 -21.93
CA LEU A 369 -35.20 -20.18 -21.46
C LEU A 369 -34.14 -21.14 -22.02
N ARG A 370 -34.54 -22.24 -22.68
CA ARG A 370 -33.62 -23.22 -23.27
C ARG A 370 -32.62 -22.61 -24.25
N GLU A 371 -33.01 -21.54 -24.93
CA GLU A 371 -32.19 -20.90 -25.95
C GLU A 371 -31.17 -19.89 -25.39
N LEU A 372 -31.23 -19.59 -24.08
CA LEU A 372 -30.33 -18.67 -23.41
C LEU A 372 -28.88 -19.17 -23.45
N ASN A 373 -27.94 -18.24 -23.59
CA ASN A 373 -26.51 -18.53 -23.57
C ASN A 373 -26.09 -19.16 -22.23
N ALA A 374 -26.66 -18.74 -21.10
CA ALA A 374 -26.38 -19.39 -19.82
C ALA A 374 -26.78 -20.87 -19.84
N VAL A 375 -27.93 -21.22 -20.43
CA VAL A 375 -28.44 -22.61 -20.46
C VAL A 375 -27.69 -23.46 -21.49
N LYS A 376 -27.53 -22.96 -22.73
CA LYS A 376 -26.82 -23.68 -23.82
C LYS A 376 -25.41 -24.09 -23.46
N TYR A 377 -24.70 -23.22 -22.74
CA TYR A 377 -23.30 -23.42 -22.38
C TYR A 377 -23.13 -23.93 -20.93
N GLY A 378 -24.21 -24.36 -20.27
CA GLY A 378 -24.13 -24.98 -18.94
C GLY A 378 -23.71 -24.05 -17.79
N ARG A 379 -23.94 -22.74 -17.92
CA ARG A 379 -23.56 -21.68 -16.96
C ARG A 379 -24.74 -21.21 -16.10
N VAL A 380 -25.49 -22.18 -15.59
CA VAL A 380 -26.53 -21.97 -14.56
C VAL A 380 -25.97 -22.51 -13.25
N HIS A 381 -25.53 -21.61 -12.37
CA HIS A 381 -24.77 -21.92 -11.16
C HIS A 381 -25.64 -21.78 -9.91
N VAL A 382 -25.52 -22.75 -9.01
CA VAL A 382 -26.14 -22.71 -7.68
C VAL A 382 -25.14 -22.13 -6.69
N ILE A 383 -25.53 -21.07 -6.00
CA ILE A 383 -24.83 -20.52 -4.84
C ILE A 383 -25.67 -20.75 -3.59
N ASN A 384 -25.04 -21.00 -2.45
CA ASN A 384 -25.79 -21.11 -1.20
C ASN A 384 -26.53 -19.80 -0.90
N GLY A 385 -27.87 -19.85 -0.84
CA GLY A 385 -28.72 -18.70 -0.53
C GLY A 385 -28.36 -18.00 0.77
N ASP A 386 -27.88 -18.74 1.78
CA ASP A 386 -27.46 -18.18 3.06
C ASP A 386 -26.20 -17.29 2.95
N ILE A 387 -25.39 -17.47 1.91
CA ILE A 387 -24.18 -16.67 1.68
C ILE A 387 -24.51 -15.40 0.89
N ILE A 388 -25.33 -15.51 -0.16
CA ILE A 388 -25.60 -14.38 -1.07
C ILE A 388 -26.80 -13.53 -0.67
N CYS A 389 -27.76 -14.05 0.10
CA CYS A 389 -28.97 -13.30 0.48
C CYS A 389 -28.88 -12.65 1.86
N ARG A 390 -27.71 -12.65 2.51
CA ARG A 390 -27.51 -12.09 3.85
C ARG A 390 -26.46 -10.98 3.80
N PRO A 391 -26.81 -9.73 4.11
CA PRO A 391 -25.87 -8.62 4.14
C PRO A 391 -25.03 -8.66 5.43
N GLY A 392 -24.09 -9.61 5.52
CA GLY A 392 -23.23 -9.84 6.68
C GLY A 392 -21.81 -10.22 6.27
N PRO A 393 -20.95 -10.65 7.21
CA PRO A 393 -19.52 -10.86 6.95
C PRO A 393 -19.21 -11.83 5.79
N ARG A 394 -20.08 -12.81 5.54
CA ARG A 394 -19.94 -13.79 4.44
C ARG A 394 -20.24 -13.23 3.05
N ILE A 395 -20.62 -11.96 2.92
CA ILE A 395 -20.90 -11.36 1.62
C ILE A 395 -19.68 -11.36 0.69
N VAL A 396 -18.46 -11.31 1.26
CA VAL A 396 -17.22 -11.42 0.48
C VAL A 396 -17.02 -12.84 -0.05
N ASP A 397 -17.44 -13.88 0.68
CA ASP A 397 -17.47 -15.26 0.16
C ASP A 397 -18.40 -15.34 -1.07
N ALA A 398 -19.52 -14.60 -1.04
CA ALA A 398 -20.43 -14.49 -2.18
C ALA A 398 -19.74 -13.84 -3.38
N VAL A 399 -19.00 -12.73 -3.19
CA VAL A 399 -18.24 -12.07 -4.27
C VAL A 399 -17.20 -13.00 -4.88
N GLU A 400 -16.38 -13.66 -4.06
CA GLU A 400 -15.34 -14.58 -4.53
C GLU A 400 -15.95 -15.78 -5.29
N THR A 401 -17.06 -16.33 -4.79
CA THR A 401 -17.79 -17.43 -5.43
C THR A 401 -18.38 -17.00 -6.77
N VAL A 402 -19.05 -15.85 -6.81
CA VAL A 402 -19.62 -15.30 -8.05
C VAL A 402 -18.51 -14.98 -9.05
N TYR A 403 -17.40 -14.39 -8.62
CA TYR A 403 -16.23 -14.16 -9.47
C TYR A 403 -15.74 -15.48 -10.09
N GLY A 404 -15.67 -16.56 -9.31
CA GLY A 404 -15.33 -17.90 -9.83
C GLY A 404 -16.27 -18.41 -10.92
N TYR A 405 -17.56 -18.06 -10.91
CA TYR A 405 -18.49 -18.38 -12.00
C TYR A 405 -18.30 -17.49 -13.22
N LEU A 406 -17.91 -16.23 -13.01
CA LEU A 406 -17.72 -15.25 -14.07
C LEU A 406 -16.34 -15.33 -14.72
N SER A 407 -15.33 -15.86 -14.03
CA SER A 407 -13.92 -15.90 -14.44
C SER A 407 -13.66 -16.63 -15.76
N VAL A 408 -14.56 -17.54 -16.17
CA VAL A 408 -14.49 -18.23 -17.46
C VAL A 408 -14.82 -17.29 -18.63
N LEU A 409 -15.50 -16.17 -18.35
CA LEU A 409 -15.97 -15.20 -19.34
C LEU A 409 -15.33 -13.83 -19.17
N ILE A 410 -14.95 -13.50 -17.93
CA ILE A 410 -13.97 -12.48 -17.65
C ILE A 410 -12.68 -13.01 -18.27
N LYS A 411 -12.25 -12.42 -19.38
CA LYS A 411 -10.96 -12.79 -19.97
C LYS A 411 -9.92 -12.68 -18.85
N PRO A 412 -9.16 -13.75 -18.55
CA PRO A 412 -8.24 -13.76 -17.43
C PRO A 412 -7.34 -12.53 -17.52
N THR A 413 -6.89 -12.07 -16.36
CA THR A 413 -5.55 -11.54 -16.13
C THR A 413 -4.75 -11.34 -17.43
N MET A 414 -4.54 -10.07 -17.82
CA MET A 414 -4.09 -9.65 -19.16
C MET A 414 -3.34 -10.73 -19.95
N THR A 415 -4.01 -11.32 -20.92
CA THR A 415 -3.38 -12.33 -21.77
C THR A 415 -2.34 -11.67 -22.69
N TYR A 416 -1.24 -12.36 -22.96
CA TYR A 416 -0.24 -12.00 -23.96
C TYR A 416 -0.28 -13.04 -25.08
N PRO A 417 -1.24 -12.95 -26.02
CA PRO A 417 -1.64 -14.09 -26.84
C PRO A 417 -0.75 -14.36 -28.06
N THR A 418 0.17 -13.45 -28.40
CA THR A 418 0.99 -13.54 -29.61
C THR A 418 2.19 -12.58 -29.55
N LEU A 419 3.14 -12.72 -30.49
CA LEU A 419 4.29 -11.82 -30.66
C LEU A 419 3.87 -10.34 -30.66
N GLN A 420 4.57 -9.51 -29.87
CA GLN A 420 4.30 -8.07 -29.71
C GLN A 420 2.84 -7.76 -29.35
N TYR A 421 2.25 -8.64 -28.52
CA TYR A 421 0.96 -8.53 -27.84
C TYR A 421 -0.30 -8.65 -28.73
N ASN A 422 -0.35 -8.01 -29.89
CA ASN A 422 -1.57 -7.93 -30.71
C ASN A 422 -1.34 -8.14 -32.21
N ALA A 423 -2.42 -8.25 -32.97
CA ALA A 423 -2.40 -8.50 -34.42
C ALA A 423 -1.69 -7.40 -35.23
N GLN A 424 -1.66 -6.18 -34.70
CA GLN A 424 -0.93 -5.04 -35.26
C GLN A 424 0.58 -5.06 -34.94
N ARG A 425 1.04 -6.00 -34.09
CA ARG A 425 2.42 -6.12 -33.59
C ARG A 425 2.94 -4.81 -32.98
N THR A 426 2.10 -4.12 -32.21
CA THR A 426 2.49 -2.83 -31.61
C THR A 426 3.52 -2.96 -30.50
N GLY A 427 3.56 -4.08 -29.78
CA GLY A 427 4.36 -4.22 -28.57
C GLY A 427 3.88 -3.31 -27.42
N ASN A 428 2.75 -2.62 -27.56
CA ASN A 428 2.14 -1.82 -26.51
C ASN A 428 1.21 -2.70 -25.67
N VAL A 429 1.64 -3.02 -24.47
CA VAL A 429 0.92 -3.90 -23.55
C VAL A 429 0.16 -3.01 -22.55
N PRO A 430 -1.17 -3.18 -22.38
CA PRO A 430 -1.88 -2.55 -21.28
C PRO A 430 -1.31 -3.05 -19.96
N GLY A 431 -1.52 -2.32 -18.86
CA GLY A 431 -1.05 -2.73 -17.53
C GLY A 431 0.38 -2.32 -17.18
N LYS A 432 0.80 -2.71 -15.99
CA LYS A 432 2.12 -2.37 -15.43
C LYS A 432 3.12 -3.47 -15.79
N GLY A 433 4.39 -3.08 -15.93
CA GLY A 433 5.52 -4.00 -15.89
C GLY A 433 6.37 -3.72 -14.65
N PRO A 434 7.29 -4.62 -14.28
CA PRO A 434 8.11 -4.49 -13.08
C PRO A 434 9.04 -3.27 -13.14
N VAL A 435 9.19 -2.56 -12.02
CA VAL A 435 10.10 -1.40 -11.89
C VAL A 435 11.41 -1.72 -11.19
N LYS A 436 11.62 -2.98 -10.78
CA LYS A 436 12.88 -3.52 -10.25
C LYS A 436 13.23 -4.81 -10.98
N SER A 437 14.51 -5.18 -10.99
CA SER A 437 15.06 -6.42 -11.57
C SER A 437 14.84 -7.65 -10.67
N ASN A 438 13.79 -7.65 -9.84
CA ASN A 438 13.51 -8.75 -8.93
C ASN A 438 13.17 -10.02 -9.73
N LEU A 439 14.10 -10.97 -9.77
CA LEU A 439 13.86 -12.28 -10.35
C LEU A 439 12.83 -13.00 -9.48
N PHE A 440 11.66 -13.27 -10.08
CA PHE A 440 10.54 -13.93 -9.43
C PHE A 440 10.70 -15.45 -9.49
N TRP A 441 11.01 -15.97 -10.68
CA TRP A 441 11.45 -17.34 -10.88
C TRP A 441 12.30 -17.45 -12.15
N GLN A 442 13.11 -18.49 -12.20
CA GLN A 442 13.75 -19.01 -13.40
C GLN A 442 13.19 -20.41 -13.66
N SER A 443 12.94 -20.74 -14.93
CA SER A 443 12.41 -22.06 -15.28
C SER A 443 13.44 -23.18 -15.03
N PRO A 444 12.99 -24.43 -14.89
CA PRO A 444 13.87 -25.58 -14.62
C PRO A 444 14.92 -25.84 -15.70
N ASP A 445 16.01 -26.54 -15.34
CA ASP A 445 17.13 -26.85 -16.23
C ASP A 445 16.72 -27.58 -17.51
N GLU A 446 15.63 -28.34 -17.48
CA GLU A 446 15.09 -29.03 -18.66
C GLU A 446 14.65 -28.07 -19.76
N THR A 447 14.43 -26.80 -19.44
CA THR A 447 14.09 -25.73 -20.41
C THR A 447 15.32 -25.04 -20.99
N HIS A 448 16.53 -25.40 -20.55
CA HIS A 448 17.76 -24.85 -21.09
C HIS A 448 17.95 -25.31 -22.55
N GLY A 449 18.20 -24.34 -23.42
CA GLY A 449 18.39 -24.50 -24.87
C GLY A 449 18.43 -23.14 -25.54
N CYS A 450 18.47 -23.05 -26.87
CA CYS A 450 18.34 -21.75 -27.52
C CYS A 450 16.87 -21.30 -27.49
N ILE A 451 16.61 -20.08 -27.05
CA ILE A 451 15.26 -19.52 -26.90
C ILE A 451 15.17 -18.18 -27.62
N GLN A 452 14.69 -18.23 -28.86
CA GLN A 452 14.43 -17.04 -29.68
C GLN A 452 12.94 -16.72 -29.79
N ALA A 453 12.07 -17.70 -29.58
CA ALA A 453 10.64 -17.47 -29.47
C ALA A 453 10.35 -16.55 -28.27
N GLY A 454 9.39 -15.64 -28.41
CA GLY A 454 8.86 -14.88 -27.29
C GLY A 454 7.90 -15.74 -26.45
N PRO A 455 7.79 -15.53 -25.13
CA PRO A 455 6.77 -16.20 -24.34
C PRO A 455 5.35 -15.76 -24.74
N VAL A 456 4.41 -16.70 -24.72
CA VAL A 456 2.97 -16.43 -24.84
C VAL A 456 2.33 -16.72 -23.49
N VAL A 457 1.53 -15.80 -22.97
CA VAL A 457 0.92 -15.95 -21.65
C VAL A 457 -0.60 -16.00 -21.77
N HIS A 458 -1.20 -17.05 -21.24
CA HIS A 458 -2.64 -17.23 -21.26
C HIS A 458 -3.08 -18.17 -20.14
N ASP A 459 -4.11 -17.76 -19.39
CA ASP A 459 -4.78 -18.61 -18.40
C ASP A 459 -3.82 -19.23 -17.36
N GLY A 460 -2.95 -18.38 -16.75
CA GLY A 460 -2.00 -18.83 -15.73
C GLY A 460 -0.84 -19.66 -16.27
N LYS A 461 -0.63 -19.67 -17.59
CA LYS A 461 0.40 -20.47 -18.26
C LYS A 461 1.26 -19.64 -19.18
N VAL A 462 2.53 -19.99 -19.25
CA VAL A 462 3.54 -19.42 -20.14
C VAL A 462 3.98 -20.48 -21.13
N TYR A 463 3.88 -20.19 -22.43
CA TYR A 463 4.24 -21.10 -23.51
C TYR A 463 5.50 -20.60 -24.21
N ILE A 464 6.48 -21.49 -24.40
CA ILE A 464 7.76 -21.15 -25.00
C ILE A 464 8.33 -22.34 -25.79
N GLU A 465 8.93 -22.09 -26.95
CA GLU A 465 9.68 -23.10 -27.71
C GLU A 465 11.18 -22.93 -27.49
N THR A 466 11.87 -24.06 -27.30
CA THR A 466 13.33 -24.17 -27.38
C THR A 466 13.74 -24.76 -28.73
N TRP A 467 14.99 -24.57 -29.13
CA TRP A 467 15.56 -25.23 -30.31
C TRP A 467 17.10 -25.37 -30.23
N TYR A 468 17.64 -26.38 -30.92
CA TYR A 468 19.03 -26.47 -31.36
C TYR A 468 20.09 -26.45 -30.24
N SER A 469 20.05 -27.45 -29.36
CA SER A 469 21.04 -27.74 -28.28
C SER A 469 22.49 -28.02 -28.73
N GLY A 470 22.77 -28.08 -30.04
CA GLY A 470 24.04 -28.60 -30.58
C GLY A 470 25.17 -27.59 -30.82
N MET A 471 25.04 -26.32 -30.41
CA MET A 471 25.96 -25.25 -30.82
C MET A 471 27.09 -24.91 -29.82
N GLY A 472 27.31 -25.68 -28.74
CA GLY A 472 28.43 -25.39 -27.84
C GLY A 472 28.67 -26.24 -26.58
N GLY A 473 28.94 -27.55 -26.70
CA GLY A 473 29.53 -28.35 -25.59
C GLY A 473 28.72 -29.59 -25.18
N GLU A 474 29.27 -30.46 -24.32
CA GLU A 474 28.63 -31.72 -23.90
C GLU A 474 27.25 -31.48 -23.25
N ASP A 475 26.26 -32.25 -23.71
CA ASP A 475 24.83 -32.22 -23.36
C ASP A 475 24.57 -32.43 -21.85
N PRO A 476 24.10 -31.40 -21.11
CA PRO A 476 23.72 -31.52 -19.71
C PRO A 476 22.29 -32.08 -19.50
N GLY A 477 21.55 -32.44 -20.57
CA GLY A 477 20.15 -32.88 -20.50
C GLY A 477 19.16 -32.01 -21.29
N GLU A 478 19.63 -31.33 -22.34
CA GLU A 478 18.84 -30.34 -23.09
C GLU A 478 17.82 -31.02 -24.01
N THR A 479 16.55 -30.65 -23.89
CA THR A 479 15.48 -31.17 -24.75
C THR A 479 14.87 -30.07 -25.61
N ASP A 480 14.90 -30.24 -26.93
CA ASP A 480 14.22 -29.33 -27.86
C ASP A 480 12.70 -29.60 -27.80
N ALA A 481 11.91 -28.68 -27.26
CA ALA A 481 10.49 -28.88 -27.07
C ALA A 481 9.69 -27.56 -26.98
N LEU A 482 8.36 -27.69 -27.05
CA LEU A 482 7.40 -26.69 -26.63
C LEU A 482 7.06 -26.96 -25.17
N TYR A 483 7.30 -25.97 -24.33
CA TYR A 483 7.02 -26.03 -22.90
C TYR A 483 5.77 -25.21 -22.58
N CYS A 484 4.98 -25.74 -21.64
CA CYS A 484 3.98 -24.98 -20.91
C CYS A 484 4.43 -24.91 -19.46
N LEU A 485 4.72 -23.71 -18.99
CA LEU A 485 5.12 -23.40 -17.63
C LEU A 485 3.94 -22.80 -16.86
N ASN A 486 3.92 -22.98 -15.55
CA ASN A 486 3.02 -22.26 -14.67
C ASN A 486 3.48 -20.79 -14.57
N GLU A 487 2.56 -19.83 -14.73
CA GLU A 487 2.87 -18.39 -14.72
C GLU A 487 3.45 -17.92 -13.38
N ASP A 488 3.03 -18.52 -12.26
CA ASP A 488 3.42 -18.10 -10.92
C ASP A 488 4.62 -18.85 -10.36
N THR A 489 4.86 -20.10 -10.78
CA THR A 489 5.94 -20.93 -10.23
C THR A 489 7.08 -21.21 -11.21
N GLY A 490 6.86 -21.04 -12.52
CA GLY A 490 7.82 -21.43 -13.55
C GLY A 490 7.94 -22.94 -13.78
N GLU A 491 7.22 -23.76 -13.00
CA GLU A 491 7.25 -25.22 -13.12
C GLU A 491 6.62 -25.69 -14.44
N ILE A 492 7.18 -26.76 -15.00
CA ILE A 492 6.68 -27.39 -16.23
C ILE A 492 5.34 -28.07 -15.93
N VAL A 493 4.27 -27.56 -16.54
CA VAL A 493 2.93 -28.16 -16.52
C VAL A 493 2.85 -29.32 -17.50
N TRP A 494 3.38 -29.11 -18.72
CA TRP A 494 3.56 -30.14 -19.74
C TRP A 494 4.65 -29.71 -20.73
N MET A 495 5.19 -30.68 -21.45
CA MET A 495 6.19 -30.49 -22.51
C MET A 495 5.85 -31.38 -23.72
N ASN A 496 6.16 -30.92 -24.94
CA ASN A 496 6.03 -31.71 -26.16
C ASN A 496 7.30 -31.62 -27.04
N GLU A 497 8.09 -32.70 -27.04
CA GLU A 497 9.36 -32.83 -27.79
C GLU A 497 9.18 -32.98 -29.31
N GLU A 498 7.95 -33.23 -29.79
CA GLU A 498 7.72 -33.32 -31.23
C GLU A 498 7.63 -31.93 -31.89
N VAL A 499 7.42 -30.90 -31.08
CA VAL A 499 7.20 -29.50 -31.45
C VAL A 499 8.33 -28.67 -30.85
N TYR A 500 9.16 -28.08 -31.69
CA TYR A 500 10.26 -27.21 -31.27
C TYR A 500 10.64 -26.30 -32.43
N GLY A 501 11.20 -25.14 -32.13
CA GLY A 501 11.29 -24.06 -33.11
C GLY A 501 11.73 -22.72 -32.52
N ALA A 502 11.81 -21.73 -33.41
CA ALA A 502 12.08 -20.34 -33.06
C ALA A 502 10.85 -19.44 -33.25
N SER A 503 9.67 -20.03 -33.45
CA SER A 503 8.43 -19.31 -33.73
C SER A 503 7.77 -18.88 -32.42
N THR A 504 7.48 -17.59 -32.26
CA THR A 504 6.58 -17.18 -31.17
C THR A 504 5.18 -17.72 -31.47
N ALA A 505 4.61 -18.50 -30.56
CA ALA A 505 3.28 -19.08 -30.75
C ALA A 505 2.18 -18.00 -30.82
N ALA A 506 1.00 -18.39 -31.29
CA ALA A 506 -0.22 -17.62 -31.13
C ALA A 506 -1.30 -18.50 -30.49
N ILE A 507 -2.09 -17.95 -29.57
CA ILE A 507 -3.16 -18.69 -28.88
C ILE A 507 -4.54 -18.11 -29.20
N ALA A 508 -5.49 -18.99 -29.50
CA ALA A 508 -6.91 -18.66 -29.59
C ALA A 508 -7.76 -19.90 -29.30
N GLU A 509 -8.87 -19.72 -28.57
CA GLU A 509 -9.83 -20.81 -28.26
C GLU A 509 -9.18 -22.06 -27.63
N GLY A 510 -8.18 -21.87 -26.76
CA GLY A 510 -7.46 -22.98 -26.14
C GLY A 510 -6.56 -23.77 -27.10
N LYS A 511 -6.32 -23.27 -28.31
CA LYS A 511 -5.40 -23.83 -29.30
C LYS A 511 -4.19 -22.93 -29.47
N LEU A 512 -3.00 -23.50 -29.35
CA LEU A 512 -1.75 -22.87 -29.78
C LEU A 512 -1.52 -23.15 -31.25
N PHE A 513 -0.93 -22.20 -31.96
CA PHE A 513 -0.47 -22.31 -33.34
C PHE A 513 0.99 -21.90 -33.38
N VAL A 514 1.85 -22.77 -33.90
CA VAL A 514 3.30 -22.58 -33.82
C VAL A 514 4.03 -23.20 -35.01
N GLY A 515 5.04 -22.48 -35.52
CA GLY A 515 5.91 -22.94 -36.59
C GLY A 515 7.08 -23.76 -36.04
N THR A 516 7.40 -24.91 -36.65
CA THR A 516 8.39 -25.85 -36.11
C THR A 516 9.62 -25.96 -37.00
N MET A 517 10.74 -26.43 -36.41
CA MET A 517 11.99 -26.72 -37.13
C MET A 517 11.83 -27.71 -38.29
N LYS A 518 10.82 -28.58 -38.24
CA LYS A 518 10.52 -29.58 -39.28
C LYS A 518 9.89 -28.98 -40.55
N GLY A 519 9.64 -27.67 -40.56
CA GLY A 519 9.01 -26.97 -41.68
C GLY A 519 7.48 -26.99 -41.64
N ASN A 520 6.90 -27.23 -40.46
CA ASN A 520 5.46 -27.33 -40.28
C ASN A 520 4.89 -26.15 -39.51
N ILE A 521 3.67 -25.75 -39.84
CA ILE A 521 2.77 -25.06 -38.91
C ILE A 521 1.97 -26.13 -38.16
N THR A 522 1.93 -26.05 -36.83
CA THR A 522 1.34 -27.06 -35.95
C THR A 522 0.35 -26.42 -35.00
N SER A 523 -0.80 -27.05 -34.80
CA SER A 523 -1.76 -26.66 -33.77
C SER A 523 -1.78 -27.66 -32.64
N ILE A 524 -1.85 -27.14 -31.43
CA ILE A 524 -1.64 -27.87 -30.18
C ILE A 524 -2.72 -27.46 -29.20
N ASN A 525 -3.23 -28.42 -28.43
CA ASN A 525 -4.14 -28.14 -27.34
C ASN A 525 -3.37 -27.49 -26.18
N ALA A 526 -3.70 -26.24 -25.86
CA ALA A 526 -2.99 -25.43 -24.87
C ALA A 526 -3.11 -25.99 -23.44
N THR A 527 -4.11 -26.83 -23.18
CA THR A 527 -4.35 -27.44 -21.87
C THR A 527 -3.37 -28.58 -21.57
N ASN A 528 -3.09 -29.44 -22.55
CA ASN A 528 -2.39 -30.70 -22.34
C ASN A 528 -1.21 -30.97 -23.30
N GLY A 529 -0.93 -30.07 -24.25
CA GLY A 529 0.20 -30.19 -25.17
C GLY A 529 -0.01 -31.16 -26.33
N GLU A 530 -1.20 -31.73 -26.52
CA GLU A 530 -1.45 -32.67 -27.62
C GLU A 530 -1.51 -31.98 -28.98
N ILE A 531 -0.83 -32.54 -29.98
CA ILE A 531 -0.91 -32.06 -31.37
C ILE A 531 -2.32 -32.35 -31.91
N LEU A 532 -3.04 -31.29 -32.26
CA LEU A 532 -4.35 -31.37 -32.91
C LEU A 532 -4.21 -31.62 -34.42
N TRP A 533 -3.27 -30.91 -35.05
CA TRP A 533 -2.91 -31.09 -36.45
C TRP A 533 -1.52 -30.50 -36.73
N SER A 534 -0.86 -30.98 -37.79
CA SER A 534 0.42 -30.42 -38.27
C SER A 534 0.43 -30.42 -39.81
N LYS A 535 0.86 -29.30 -40.41
CA LYS A 535 0.89 -29.08 -41.86
C LYS A 535 2.27 -28.59 -42.30
N LYS A 536 2.89 -29.31 -43.23
CA LYS A 536 4.16 -28.92 -43.82
C LYS A 536 3.95 -27.80 -44.83
N ILE A 537 4.66 -26.69 -44.64
CA ILE A 537 4.67 -25.54 -45.57
C ILE A 537 6.07 -25.23 -46.09
N GLU A 538 7.11 -25.72 -45.40
CA GLU A 538 8.51 -25.57 -45.81
C GLU A 538 9.12 -26.93 -46.15
N GLU A 539 9.41 -27.15 -47.43
CA GLU A 539 10.00 -28.42 -47.87
C GLU A 539 11.46 -28.57 -47.48
N ASN A 540 12.21 -27.45 -47.46
CA ASN A 540 13.63 -27.39 -47.12
C ASN A 540 13.87 -26.36 -46.00
N PRO A 541 13.42 -26.65 -44.76
CA PRO A 541 13.34 -25.66 -43.67
C PRO A 541 14.68 -25.08 -43.19
N SER A 542 15.82 -25.66 -43.60
CA SER A 542 17.14 -25.34 -43.01
C SER A 542 17.12 -25.49 -41.48
N TRP A 543 17.95 -24.75 -40.73
CA TRP A 543 17.99 -24.84 -39.26
C TRP A 543 16.95 -23.96 -38.56
N TYR A 544 16.27 -23.05 -39.26
CA TYR A 544 15.30 -22.12 -38.66
C TYR A 544 13.84 -22.56 -38.83
N GLY A 545 13.53 -23.59 -39.63
CA GLY A 545 12.15 -24.11 -39.72
C GLY A 545 11.17 -23.12 -40.34
N VAL A 546 9.96 -23.13 -39.78
CA VAL A 546 8.98 -22.04 -39.93
C VAL A 546 9.17 -21.08 -38.76
N ALA A 547 10.10 -20.12 -38.89
CA ALA A 547 10.37 -19.13 -37.83
C ALA A 547 9.39 -17.93 -37.86
N SER A 548 8.60 -17.78 -38.92
CA SER A 548 7.50 -16.81 -38.98
C SER A 548 6.51 -17.11 -37.85
N SER A 549 6.36 -16.17 -36.93
CA SER A 549 5.40 -16.27 -35.83
C SER A 549 3.98 -16.20 -36.38
N PRO A 550 3.11 -17.20 -36.12
CA PRO A 550 1.74 -17.18 -36.59
C PRO A 550 0.97 -15.95 -36.12
N LEU A 551 0.08 -15.48 -36.97
CA LEU A 551 -0.87 -14.42 -36.66
C LEU A 551 -2.28 -15.01 -36.63
N VAL A 552 -2.95 -14.92 -35.49
CA VAL A 552 -4.38 -15.20 -35.42
C VAL A 552 -5.15 -13.90 -35.62
N PHE A 553 -5.96 -13.85 -36.66
CA PHE A 553 -6.79 -12.69 -36.97
C PHE A 553 -8.02 -13.13 -37.77
N ASN A 554 -9.20 -12.58 -37.48
CA ASN A 554 -10.47 -12.95 -38.13
C ASN A 554 -10.70 -14.47 -38.24
N GLU A 555 -10.53 -15.20 -37.13
CA GLU A 555 -10.73 -16.66 -37.04
C GLU A 555 -9.83 -17.50 -37.97
N MET A 556 -8.74 -16.91 -38.45
CA MET A 556 -7.77 -17.52 -39.34
C MET A 556 -6.36 -17.44 -38.74
N VAL A 557 -5.53 -18.40 -39.13
CA VAL A 557 -4.10 -18.45 -38.81
C VAL A 557 -3.31 -18.10 -40.05
N TYR A 558 -2.51 -17.03 -39.98
CA TYR A 558 -1.63 -16.58 -41.06
C TYR A 558 -0.18 -16.84 -40.71
N VAL A 559 0.59 -17.37 -41.66
CA VAL A 559 2.00 -17.69 -41.48
C VAL A 559 2.74 -17.59 -42.81
N LEU A 560 4.02 -17.21 -42.76
CA LEU A 560 4.86 -17.07 -43.95
C LEU A 560 5.76 -18.29 -44.15
N SER A 561 5.85 -18.72 -45.41
CA SER A 561 6.93 -19.56 -45.93
C SER A 561 8.05 -18.66 -46.44
N PHE A 562 9.25 -18.81 -45.88
CA PHE A 562 10.41 -18.00 -46.21
C PHE A 562 11.03 -18.40 -47.55
N SER A 563 10.92 -19.66 -47.97
CA SER A 563 11.64 -20.17 -49.14
C SER A 563 11.09 -19.66 -50.47
N ASP A 564 9.79 -19.34 -50.49
CA ASP A 564 9.04 -18.89 -51.67
C ASP A 564 8.22 -17.61 -51.44
N GLY A 565 8.28 -17.03 -50.23
CA GLY A 565 7.59 -15.78 -49.90
C GLY A 565 6.07 -15.91 -49.94
N THR A 566 5.54 -17.08 -49.55
CA THR A 566 4.11 -17.37 -49.56
C THR A 566 3.47 -17.07 -48.21
N LEU A 567 2.39 -16.28 -48.23
CA LEU A 567 1.48 -16.13 -47.09
C LEU A 567 0.42 -17.23 -47.15
N HIS A 568 0.40 -18.09 -46.14
CA HIS A 568 -0.62 -19.14 -45.99
C HIS A 568 -1.69 -18.71 -45.00
N ALA A 569 -2.94 -19.10 -45.26
CA ALA A 569 -4.07 -18.84 -44.38
C ALA A 569 -4.81 -20.14 -44.06
N PHE A 570 -4.82 -20.55 -42.80
CA PHE A 570 -5.46 -21.78 -42.30
C PHE A 570 -6.66 -21.46 -41.40
N SER A 571 -7.68 -22.31 -41.43
CA SER A 571 -8.67 -22.35 -40.35
C SER A 571 -8.04 -22.93 -39.07
N PHE A 572 -8.70 -22.76 -37.92
CA PHE A 572 -8.26 -23.34 -36.65
C PHE A 572 -8.21 -24.88 -36.63
N ASP A 573 -8.85 -25.53 -37.61
CA ASP A 573 -8.81 -26.99 -37.81
C ASP A 573 -7.74 -27.44 -38.81
N GLY A 574 -6.87 -26.52 -39.25
CA GLY A 574 -5.71 -26.82 -40.08
C GLY A 574 -6.02 -27.00 -41.56
N ILE A 575 -7.18 -26.52 -42.02
CA ILE A 575 -7.54 -26.52 -43.44
C ILE A 575 -7.04 -25.22 -44.06
N GLU A 576 -6.10 -25.31 -45.00
CA GLU A 576 -5.64 -24.16 -45.79
C GLU A 576 -6.79 -23.62 -46.62
N GLN A 577 -7.25 -22.40 -46.32
CA GLN A 577 -8.36 -21.75 -47.01
C GLN A 577 -7.89 -21.07 -48.29
N TRP A 578 -6.68 -20.49 -48.26
CA TRP A 578 -6.02 -19.85 -49.38
C TRP A 578 -4.55 -19.59 -49.06
N ASN A 579 -3.76 -19.31 -50.10
CA ASN A 579 -2.42 -18.75 -49.98
C ASN A 579 -2.18 -17.68 -51.03
N PHE A 580 -1.15 -16.85 -50.81
CA PHE A 580 -0.70 -15.82 -51.73
C PHE A 580 0.82 -15.86 -51.83
N SER A 581 1.33 -16.37 -52.96
CA SER A 581 2.78 -16.47 -53.18
C SER A 581 3.34 -15.22 -53.84
N THR A 582 4.34 -14.60 -53.22
CA THR A 582 5.08 -13.47 -53.84
C THR A 582 6.25 -13.94 -54.69
N GLY A 583 6.69 -15.19 -54.50
CA GLY A 583 7.83 -15.78 -55.16
C GLY A 583 9.14 -15.33 -54.53
N GLY A 584 10.18 -16.16 -54.62
CA GLY A 584 11.53 -15.84 -54.13
C GLY A 584 11.68 -15.93 -52.61
N LYS A 585 12.94 -16.02 -52.16
CA LYS A 585 13.26 -16.15 -50.74
C LYS A 585 13.07 -14.83 -49.99
N ILE A 586 12.47 -14.87 -48.80
CA ILE A 586 12.40 -13.76 -47.84
C ILE A 586 13.19 -14.09 -46.57
N PHE A 587 13.30 -13.12 -45.66
CA PHE A 587 13.89 -13.34 -44.35
C PHE A 587 12.99 -14.24 -43.48
N CYS A 588 13.58 -15.23 -42.80
CA CYS A 588 12.83 -16.28 -42.12
C CYS A 588 12.08 -15.86 -40.86
N TYR A 589 12.50 -14.80 -40.16
CA TYR A 589 11.85 -14.34 -38.92
C TYR A 589 10.81 -13.23 -39.13
N SER A 590 10.65 -12.73 -40.36
CA SER A 590 9.58 -11.78 -40.66
C SER A 590 8.23 -12.49 -40.51
N SER A 591 7.28 -11.82 -39.86
CA SER A 591 5.94 -12.36 -39.60
C SER A 591 4.86 -11.42 -40.13
N PRO A 592 3.64 -11.90 -40.42
CA PRO A 592 2.55 -11.06 -40.88
C PRO A 592 1.90 -10.26 -39.73
N SER A 593 1.26 -9.15 -40.09
CA SER A 593 0.48 -8.29 -39.21
C SER A 593 -0.81 -7.86 -39.89
N ALA A 594 -1.89 -7.64 -39.15
CA ALA A 594 -3.18 -7.32 -39.74
C ALA A 594 -3.96 -6.27 -38.95
N TYR A 595 -4.79 -5.52 -39.68
CA TYR A 595 -5.74 -4.56 -39.13
C TYR A 595 -6.94 -4.39 -40.06
N GLY A 596 -8.15 -4.37 -39.49
CA GLY A 596 -9.38 -4.24 -40.25
C GLY A 596 -9.53 -5.32 -41.31
N ASP A 597 -9.55 -4.90 -42.59
CA ASP A 597 -9.64 -5.78 -43.75
C ASP A 597 -8.29 -6.01 -44.45
N LYS A 598 -7.16 -5.65 -43.83
CA LYS A 598 -5.83 -5.68 -44.45
C LYS A 598 -4.85 -6.57 -43.69
N ILE A 599 -3.97 -7.20 -44.45
CA ILE A 599 -2.81 -7.94 -43.93
C ILE A 599 -1.53 -7.48 -44.63
N PHE A 600 -0.47 -7.32 -43.84
CA PHE A 600 0.83 -6.81 -44.24
C PHE A 600 1.90 -7.86 -43.99
N PHE A 601 2.79 -8.07 -44.96
CA PHE A 601 3.85 -9.06 -44.84
C PHE A 601 5.00 -8.82 -45.83
N ALA A 602 6.18 -9.33 -45.51
CA ALA A 602 7.33 -9.31 -46.39
C ALA A 602 7.18 -10.32 -47.54
N GLY A 603 7.55 -9.90 -48.74
CA GLY A 603 7.53 -10.71 -49.95
C GLY A 603 8.61 -10.27 -50.93
N ASN A 604 8.54 -10.76 -52.17
CA ASN A 604 9.30 -10.20 -53.30
C ASN A 604 8.36 -9.68 -54.38
N ASN A 605 8.70 -8.55 -54.96
CA ASN A 605 8.00 -7.97 -56.10
C ASN A 605 8.02 -8.96 -57.28
N ARG A 606 6.83 -9.30 -57.79
CA ARG A 606 6.67 -10.32 -58.84
C ARG A 606 7.25 -9.92 -60.21
N GLU A 607 7.42 -8.63 -60.49
CA GLU A 607 7.93 -8.13 -61.78
C GLU A 607 9.46 -8.07 -61.84
N HIS A 608 10.10 -7.73 -60.71
CA HIS A 608 11.54 -7.43 -60.66
C HIS A 608 12.32 -8.28 -59.65
N GLY A 609 11.64 -9.05 -58.80
CA GLY A 609 12.27 -9.90 -57.78
C GLY A 609 12.92 -9.13 -56.63
N GLN A 610 12.62 -7.83 -56.48
CA GLN A 610 13.10 -7.00 -55.38
C GLN A 610 12.32 -7.28 -54.09
N HIS A 611 12.92 -7.08 -52.92
CA HIS A 611 12.23 -7.22 -51.64
C HIS A 611 11.08 -6.20 -51.54
N ALA A 612 9.94 -6.60 -50.99
CA ALA A 612 8.78 -5.72 -50.88
C ALA A 612 7.90 -6.01 -49.67
N LEU A 613 7.29 -4.96 -49.11
CA LEU A 613 6.19 -5.07 -48.17
C LEU A 613 4.88 -5.13 -48.97
N TYR A 614 4.09 -6.18 -48.77
CA TYR A 614 2.78 -6.34 -49.40
C TYR A 614 1.66 -5.93 -48.47
N CYS A 615 0.59 -5.37 -49.04
CA CYS A 615 -0.71 -5.21 -48.40
C CYS A 615 -1.77 -5.95 -49.22
N LEU A 616 -2.47 -6.90 -48.62
CA LEU A 616 -3.60 -7.59 -49.24
C LEU A 616 -4.91 -7.23 -48.56
N ASN A 617 -6.00 -7.25 -49.33
CA ASN A 617 -7.34 -7.20 -48.77
C ASN A 617 -7.75 -8.63 -48.35
N LEU A 618 -8.12 -8.83 -47.09
CA LEU A 618 -8.50 -10.13 -46.55
C LEU A 618 -9.83 -10.66 -47.09
N ASN A 619 -10.74 -9.76 -47.50
CA ASN A 619 -12.04 -10.15 -48.05
C ASN A 619 -11.92 -10.62 -49.50
N THR A 620 -11.19 -9.87 -50.33
CA THR A 620 -11.04 -10.19 -51.77
C THR A 620 -9.84 -11.09 -52.06
N ARG A 621 -8.84 -11.10 -51.17
CA ARG A 621 -7.54 -11.79 -51.30
C ARG A 621 -6.67 -11.22 -52.43
N GLU A 622 -6.99 -10.01 -52.85
CA GLU A 622 -6.27 -9.28 -53.88
C GLU A 622 -5.25 -8.33 -53.26
N GLU A 623 -4.19 -8.08 -54.02
CA GLU A 623 -3.20 -7.07 -53.68
C GLU A 623 -3.83 -5.67 -53.72
N VAL A 624 -3.64 -4.92 -52.63
CA VAL A 624 -3.99 -3.50 -52.58
C VAL A 624 -2.82 -2.67 -53.09
N TRP A 625 -1.63 -2.94 -52.57
CA TRP A 625 -0.37 -2.31 -52.97
C TRP A 625 0.83 -3.17 -52.51
N ASN A 626 2.00 -2.91 -53.10
CA ASN A 626 3.30 -3.36 -52.60
C ASN A 626 4.31 -2.19 -52.60
N PHE A 627 5.22 -2.19 -51.62
CA PHE A 627 6.29 -1.19 -51.48
C PHE A 627 7.66 -1.87 -51.55
N THR A 628 8.48 -1.54 -52.56
CA THR A 628 9.77 -2.19 -52.82
C THR A 628 10.94 -1.53 -52.08
N THR A 629 11.88 -2.34 -51.58
CA THR A 629 13.10 -1.88 -50.90
C THR A 629 14.37 -2.41 -51.58
N GLU A 630 15.48 -1.69 -51.44
CA GLU A 630 16.79 -2.14 -51.96
C GLU A 630 17.37 -3.33 -51.18
N THR A 631 16.96 -3.48 -49.92
CA THR A 631 17.47 -4.48 -48.98
C THR A 631 16.32 -5.27 -48.37
N GLU A 632 16.61 -6.52 -47.99
CA GLU A 632 15.67 -7.47 -47.37
C GLU A 632 14.92 -6.86 -46.18
N ILE A 633 13.60 -7.08 -46.09
CA ILE A 633 12.79 -6.72 -44.92
C ILE A 633 13.09 -7.69 -43.79
N ARG A 634 13.39 -7.17 -42.60
CA ARG A 634 13.85 -7.94 -41.44
C ARG A 634 12.80 -7.99 -40.34
N GLY A 635 12.40 -6.84 -39.83
CA GLY A 635 11.37 -6.74 -38.80
C GLY A 635 9.97 -6.99 -39.36
N SER A 636 9.11 -7.55 -38.51
CA SER A 636 7.69 -7.70 -38.82
C SER A 636 7.01 -6.33 -38.92
N PRO A 637 5.98 -6.15 -39.76
CA PRO A 637 5.31 -4.87 -39.89
C PRO A 637 4.57 -4.46 -38.62
N THR A 638 4.74 -3.23 -38.15
CA THR A 638 4.01 -2.66 -37.01
C THR A 638 2.98 -1.65 -37.51
N ILE A 639 1.73 -1.80 -37.12
CA ILE A 639 0.63 -0.99 -37.65
C ILE A 639 0.20 0.08 -36.64
N TRP A 640 0.12 1.33 -37.09
CA TRP A 640 -0.54 2.42 -36.37
C TRP A 640 -1.83 2.79 -37.10
N ASP A 641 -2.93 2.21 -36.66
CA ASP A 641 -4.21 2.39 -37.33
C ASP A 641 -4.81 3.78 -37.14
N GLU A 642 -4.62 4.39 -35.97
CA GLU A 642 -5.14 5.72 -35.64
C GLU A 642 -4.65 6.80 -36.62
N GLU A 643 -3.38 6.71 -37.04
CA GLU A 643 -2.75 7.64 -37.97
C GLU A 643 -2.53 7.03 -39.38
N GLY A 644 -3.00 5.80 -39.60
CA GLY A 644 -2.97 5.13 -40.89
C GLY A 644 -1.56 4.83 -41.44
N MET A 645 -0.65 4.36 -40.60
CA MET A 645 0.75 4.07 -40.97
C MET A 645 1.14 2.62 -40.71
N VAL A 646 2.10 2.12 -41.50
CA VAL A 646 2.77 0.83 -41.28
C VAL A 646 4.27 1.06 -41.24
N PHE A 647 4.91 0.54 -40.19
CA PHE A 647 6.34 0.62 -39.96
C PHE A 647 7.01 -0.73 -40.17
N PHE A 648 8.21 -0.75 -40.75
CA PHE A 648 8.99 -1.97 -40.90
C PHE A 648 10.48 -1.62 -41.05
N THR A 649 11.34 -2.62 -40.81
CA THR A 649 12.79 -2.45 -40.87
C THR A 649 13.41 -3.28 -41.98
N THR A 650 14.53 -2.80 -42.52
CA THR A 650 15.29 -3.50 -43.56
C THR A 650 16.72 -3.80 -43.13
N ARG A 651 17.33 -4.82 -43.74
CA ARG A 651 18.72 -5.20 -43.48
C ARG A 651 19.65 -4.03 -43.77
N TYR A 652 20.39 -3.63 -42.74
CA TYR A 652 21.41 -2.59 -42.89
C TYR A 652 22.51 -3.01 -43.86
N LEU A 653 22.73 -2.21 -44.90
CA LEU A 653 23.87 -2.31 -45.81
C LEU A 653 24.45 -0.90 -46.02
N PRO A 654 25.74 -0.64 -45.72
CA PRO A 654 26.29 0.72 -45.74
C PRO A 654 26.12 1.48 -47.06
N THR A 655 26.09 0.75 -48.19
CA THR A 655 26.05 1.26 -49.56
C THR A 655 24.66 1.31 -50.19
N LYS A 656 23.62 0.94 -49.44
CA LYS A 656 22.24 0.84 -49.91
C LYS A 656 21.31 1.66 -49.03
N GLU A 657 20.14 1.99 -49.57
CA GLU A 657 19.08 2.59 -48.76
C GLU A 657 18.46 1.52 -47.85
N SER A 658 18.58 1.72 -46.54
CA SER A 658 18.16 0.77 -45.52
C SER A 658 17.86 1.46 -44.19
N GLY A 659 16.96 0.89 -43.39
CA GLY A 659 16.64 1.39 -42.06
C GLY A 659 15.17 1.14 -41.72
N ILE A 660 14.52 2.15 -41.13
CA ILE A 660 13.11 2.12 -40.74
C ILE A 660 12.30 2.89 -41.78
N TYR A 661 11.23 2.28 -42.28
CA TYR A 661 10.30 2.90 -43.22
C TYR A 661 8.94 3.08 -42.57
N ALA A 662 8.25 4.15 -42.92
CA ALA A 662 6.85 4.39 -42.63
C ALA A 662 6.10 4.59 -43.94
N VAL A 663 5.08 3.78 -44.17
CA VAL A 663 4.24 3.85 -45.38
C VAL A 663 2.77 4.02 -45.00
N ASN A 664 1.99 4.62 -45.88
CA ASN A 664 0.57 4.80 -45.69
C ASN A 664 -0.16 3.45 -45.78
N ILE A 665 -1.01 3.15 -44.79
CA ILE A 665 -1.75 1.88 -44.70
C ILE A 665 -2.67 1.61 -45.91
N THR A 666 -3.17 2.67 -46.55
CA THR A 666 -4.16 2.59 -47.64
C THR A 666 -3.49 2.63 -49.01
N THR A 667 -2.50 3.49 -49.21
CA THR A 667 -1.89 3.73 -50.54
C THR A 667 -0.55 3.03 -50.74
N GLY A 668 0.14 2.66 -49.66
CA GLY A 668 1.51 2.13 -49.72
C GLY A 668 2.57 3.19 -50.02
N GLU A 669 2.17 4.47 -50.12
CA GLU A 669 3.11 5.56 -50.36
C GLU A 669 4.01 5.78 -49.13
N GLU A 670 5.30 6.03 -49.38
CA GLU A 670 6.24 6.40 -48.33
C GLU A 670 5.83 7.73 -47.67
N ILE A 671 5.79 7.72 -46.34
CA ILE A 671 5.58 8.92 -45.53
C ILE A 671 6.93 9.47 -45.10
N TRP A 672 7.76 8.60 -44.52
CA TRP A 672 9.15 8.91 -44.15
C TRP A 672 9.97 7.63 -44.09
N HIS A 673 11.29 7.76 -44.21
CA HIS A 673 12.23 6.71 -43.84
C HIS A 673 13.42 7.30 -43.07
N LYS A 674 14.07 6.46 -42.27
CA LYS A 674 15.21 6.83 -41.44
C LYS A 674 16.30 5.77 -41.55
N LYS A 675 17.52 6.20 -41.89
CA LYS A 675 18.68 5.30 -41.84
C LYS A 675 18.92 4.85 -40.40
N HIS A 676 18.90 3.55 -40.20
CA HIS A 676 19.08 2.91 -38.90
C HIS A 676 19.76 1.55 -39.12
N LYS A 677 20.64 1.16 -38.19
CA LYS A 677 21.34 -0.12 -38.25
C LYS A 677 20.45 -1.21 -37.66
N SER A 678 19.36 -1.52 -38.36
CA SER A 678 18.40 -2.52 -37.90
C SER A 678 19.01 -3.91 -37.82
N SER A 679 18.71 -4.60 -36.73
CA SER A 679 18.89 -6.04 -36.61
C SER A 679 17.74 -6.77 -37.33
N TRP A 680 17.16 -7.74 -36.65
CA TRP A 680 15.97 -8.48 -37.03
C TRP A 680 14.80 -8.23 -36.06
N ALA A 681 15.02 -7.38 -35.05
CA ALA A 681 13.97 -6.84 -34.19
C ALA A 681 12.95 -6.00 -34.98
N SER A 682 11.71 -6.07 -34.52
CA SER A 682 10.56 -5.27 -34.97
C SER A 682 10.39 -4.08 -34.01
N PRO A 683 9.99 -2.88 -34.49
CA PRO A 683 9.80 -1.74 -33.61
C PRO A 683 8.58 -1.93 -32.69
N ALA A 684 8.62 -1.36 -31.49
CA ALA A 684 7.43 -1.19 -30.66
C ALA A 684 6.85 0.21 -30.84
N LEU A 685 5.53 0.33 -30.90
CA LEU A 685 4.79 1.56 -31.07
C LEU A 685 3.90 1.82 -29.85
N CYS A 686 4.14 2.91 -29.13
CA CYS A 686 3.29 3.34 -28.03
C CYS A 686 3.24 4.87 -27.97
N ASN A 687 2.03 5.46 -27.85
CA ASN A 687 1.81 6.90 -27.71
C ASN A 687 2.53 7.76 -28.76
N GLY A 688 2.50 7.32 -30.02
CA GLY A 688 3.14 8.02 -31.15
C GLY A 688 4.67 7.99 -31.15
N LYS A 689 5.27 7.07 -30.39
CA LYS A 689 6.72 6.84 -30.35
C LYS A 689 7.06 5.44 -30.83
N LEU A 690 8.13 5.32 -31.60
CA LEU A 690 8.73 4.05 -32.04
C LEU A 690 9.99 3.76 -31.24
N TYR A 691 10.05 2.58 -30.64
CA TYR A 691 11.18 2.09 -29.85
C TYR A 691 11.85 0.94 -30.58
N ILE A 692 13.16 1.00 -30.75
CA ILE A 692 13.92 0.00 -31.50
C ILE A 692 15.40 0.02 -31.14
N GLY A 693 16.01 -1.15 -31.08
CA GLY A 693 17.44 -1.31 -30.84
C GLY A 693 18.28 -1.47 -32.12
N GLY A 694 19.57 -1.18 -32.01
CA GLY A 694 20.54 -1.38 -33.09
C GLY A 694 21.08 -2.81 -33.20
N SER A 695 21.69 -3.11 -34.35
CA SER A 695 22.33 -4.39 -34.67
C SER A 695 23.74 -4.53 -34.07
N ALA A 696 24.37 -5.69 -34.26
CA ALA A 696 25.81 -5.89 -34.01
C ALA A 696 26.67 -4.75 -34.61
N GLY A 697 27.32 -3.96 -33.75
CA GLY A 697 28.05 -2.74 -34.10
C GLY A 697 27.28 -1.41 -33.91
N ASP A 698 26.11 -1.47 -33.29
CA ASP A 698 25.34 -0.34 -32.77
C ASP A 698 24.56 -0.78 -31.52
N SER A 699 25.20 -0.66 -30.36
CA SER A 699 24.62 -0.98 -29.06
C SER A 699 23.71 0.13 -28.52
N THR A 700 23.05 0.87 -29.41
CA THR A 700 22.20 2.00 -29.05
C THR A 700 20.73 1.58 -29.12
N PHE A 701 19.96 1.92 -28.09
CA PHE A 701 18.51 1.84 -28.11
C PHE A 701 17.91 3.21 -28.45
N TYR A 702 16.97 3.27 -29.39
CA TYR A 702 16.45 4.52 -29.94
C TYR A 702 14.95 4.68 -29.70
N CYS A 703 14.53 5.93 -29.53
CA CYS A 703 13.15 6.36 -29.60
C CYS A 703 12.96 7.42 -30.68
N TYR A 704 12.09 7.14 -31.65
CA TYR A 704 11.73 8.05 -32.72
C TYR A 704 10.28 8.50 -32.60
N ASP A 705 9.97 9.70 -33.08
CA ASP A 705 8.58 10.13 -33.30
C ASP A 705 8.00 9.35 -34.48
N ALA A 706 6.93 8.60 -34.23
CA ALA A 706 6.34 7.72 -35.22
C ALA A 706 5.74 8.47 -36.43
N ARG A 707 5.43 9.77 -36.29
CA ARG A 707 4.79 10.56 -37.35
C ARG A 707 5.77 11.05 -38.39
N ASN A 708 7.03 11.26 -38.02
CA ASN A 708 8.00 11.92 -38.90
C ASN A 708 9.43 11.32 -38.83
N GLY A 709 9.68 10.30 -38.01
CA GLY A 709 10.98 9.65 -37.88
C GLY A 709 12.07 10.51 -37.22
N SER A 710 11.71 11.62 -36.58
CA SER A 710 12.66 12.44 -35.82
C SER A 710 13.09 11.72 -34.54
N LEU A 711 14.37 11.85 -34.18
CA LEU A 711 14.91 11.25 -32.96
C LEU A 711 14.38 12.03 -31.74
N ILE A 712 13.80 11.31 -30.78
CA ILE A 712 13.36 11.87 -29.50
C ILE A 712 14.48 11.70 -28.47
N TRP A 713 14.95 10.47 -28.29
CA TRP A 713 16.07 10.15 -27.42
C TRP A 713 16.80 8.89 -27.92
N GLU A 714 18.05 8.72 -27.50
CA GLU A 714 18.86 7.53 -27.72
C GLU A 714 19.61 7.18 -26.42
N ASN A 715 19.78 5.89 -26.14
CA ASN A 715 20.61 5.41 -25.04
C ASN A 715 21.72 4.51 -25.60
N LYS A 716 22.97 4.91 -25.38
CA LYS A 716 24.19 4.24 -25.88
C LYS A 716 24.86 3.33 -24.86
N GLU A 717 24.30 3.26 -23.65
CA GLU A 717 24.84 2.51 -22.52
C GLU A 717 24.42 1.03 -22.57
N MET A 718 23.85 0.56 -23.67
CA MET A 718 23.41 -0.83 -23.77
C MET A 718 24.63 -1.72 -24.01
N GLY A 719 24.65 -2.86 -23.31
CA GLY A 719 25.77 -3.81 -23.31
C GLY A 719 26.09 -4.46 -24.67
N GLY A 720 25.19 -4.37 -25.66
CA GLY A 720 25.49 -4.66 -27.07
C GLY A 720 24.28 -4.82 -27.98
N ALA A 721 24.32 -5.78 -28.91
CA ALA A 721 23.31 -5.92 -29.97
C ALA A 721 21.90 -6.18 -29.41
N ILE A 722 20.89 -5.54 -29.98
CA ILE A 722 19.50 -5.64 -29.51
C ILE A 722 18.69 -6.33 -30.61
N ASP A 723 18.71 -7.66 -30.56
CA ASP A 723 18.01 -8.53 -31.50
C ASP A 723 16.58 -8.86 -31.03
N SER A 724 16.28 -8.56 -29.76
CA SER A 724 14.96 -8.63 -29.16
C SER A 724 14.10 -7.42 -29.54
N SER A 725 12.95 -7.66 -30.21
CA SER A 725 11.90 -6.65 -30.38
C SER A 725 11.35 -6.19 -29.01
N PRO A 726 11.34 -4.88 -28.73
CA PRO A 726 10.92 -4.36 -27.44
C PRO A 726 9.41 -4.48 -27.20
N VAL A 727 9.03 -4.35 -25.92
CA VAL A 727 7.64 -4.14 -25.49
C VAL A 727 7.55 -2.94 -24.55
N VAL A 728 6.40 -2.26 -24.56
CA VAL A 728 6.13 -1.07 -23.75
C VAL A 728 4.94 -1.34 -22.83
N ALA A 729 5.11 -1.12 -21.52
CA ALA A 729 4.04 -1.21 -20.53
C ALA A 729 4.16 -0.09 -19.51
N ALA A 730 3.06 0.60 -19.20
CA ALA A 730 2.98 1.72 -18.24
C ALA A 730 4.18 2.70 -18.29
N GLY A 731 4.57 3.14 -19.50
CA GLY A 731 5.64 4.11 -19.71
C GLY A 731 7.06 3.55 -19.55
N LYS A 732 7.23 2.23 -19.60
CA LYS A 732 8.54 1.54 -19.54
C LYS A 732 8.73 0.68 -20.77
N VAL A 733 9.97 0.57 -21.23
CA VAL A 733 10.36 -0.23 -22.40
C VAL A 733 11.26 -1.36 -21.96
N TYR A 734 10.92 -2.59 -22.34
CA TYR A 734 11.64 -3.80 -21.97
C TYR A 734 12.20 -4.51 -23.21
N PHE A 735 13.43 -5.00 -23.11
CA PHE A 735 14.13 -5.76 -24.17
C PHE A 735 15.36 -6.48 -23.61
N GLY A 736 15.94 -7.37 -24.41
CA GLY A 736 17.21 -8.05 -24.12
C GLY A 736 18.34 -7.71 -25.10
N THR A 737 19.59 -7.86 -24.66
CA THR A 737 20.79 -7.79 -25.51
C THR A 737 21.38 -9.16 -25.79
N SER A 738 21.98 -9.32 -26.97
CA SER A 738 22.61 -10.56 -27.45
C SER A 738 24.12 -10.38 -27.57
N GLU A 739 24.84 -10.60 -26.47
CA GLU A 739 26.30 -10.45 -26.35
C GLU A 739 26.90 -11.57 -25.49
N VAL A 740 28.18 -11.44 -25.12
CA VAL A 740 28.83 -12.36 -24.16
C VAL A 740 28.03 -12.38 -22.86
N ASP A 741 27.90 -11.24 -22.18
CA ASP A 741 26.99 -11.09 -21.05
C ASP A 741 25.64 -10.59 -21.56
N GLY A 742 24.65 -11.48 -21.61
CA GLY A 742 23.28 -11.13 -21.98
C GLY A 742 22.62 -10.30 -20.89
N THR A 743 21.98 -9.19 -21.24
CA THR A 743 21.35 -8.30 -20.25
C THR A 743 19.89 -8.03 -20.63
N VAL A 744 19.01 -8.14 -19.65
CA VAL A 744 17.61 -7.68 -19.74
C VAL A 744 17.55 -6.24 -19.24
N TYR A 745 16.94 -5.34 -20.00
CA TYR A 745 16.81 -3.93 -19.64
C TYR A 745 15.36 -3.52 -19.45
N ALA A 746 15.13 -2.59 -18.52
CA ALA A 746 13.95 -1.74 -18.48
C ALA A 746 14.38 -0.27 -18.55
N LEU A 747 13.87 0.45 -19.53
CA LEU A 747 14.10 1.89 -19.71
C LEU A 747 12.83 2.69 -19.45
N ASP A 748 12.97 3.94 -19.02
CA ASP A 748 11.88 4.90 -19.02
C ASP A 748 11.56 5.32 -20.46
N ALA A 749 10.30 5.16 -20.87
CA ALA A 749 9.87 5.41 -22.26
C ALA A 749 9.90 6.90 -22.65
N ASN A 750 9.97 7.80 -21.67
CA ASN A 750 9.97 9.25 -21.91
C ASN A 750 11.36 9.80 -22.22
N ASN A 751 12.39 9.30 -21.55
CA ASN A 751 13.74 9.85 -21.64
C ASN A 751 14.84 8.82 -21.98
N GLY A 752 14.52 7.52 -21.95
CA GLY A 752 15.46 6.44 -22.24
C GLY A 752 16.42 6.08 -21.11
N SER A 753 16.26 6.63 -19.90
CA SER A 753 17.12 6.29 -18.75
C SER A 753 16.87 4.86 -18.30
N ILE A 754 17.95 4.16 -17.90
CA ILE A 754 17.86 2.82 -17.32
C ILE A 754 17.12 2.90 -15.99
N ILE A 755 16.01 2.17 -15.87
CA ILE A 755 15.29 1.98 -14.61
C ILE A 755 15.95 0.85 -13.83
N TRP A 756 16.17 -0.26 -14.52
CA TRP A 756 16.93 -1.40 -14.01
C TRP A 756 17.49 -2.21 -15.18
N ASN A 757 18.51 -3.01 -14.89
CA ASN A 757 19.00 -4.05 -15.78
C ASN A 757 19.29 -5.32 -14.97
N TYR A 758 19.33 -6.46 -15.65
CA TYR A 758 19.69 -7.75 -15.07
C TYR A 758 20.68 -8.43 -16.02
N THR A 759 21.94 -8.51 -15.61
CA THR A 759 23.04 -9.03 -16.43
C THR A 759 23.36 -10.46 -16.05
N LEU A 760 23.44 -11.32 -17.05
CA LEU A 760 23.82 -12.72 -16.90
C LEU A 760 25.34 -12.83 -17.06
N HIS A 761 25.99 -13.50 -16.11
CA HIS A 761 27.44 -13.69 -16.13
C HIS A 761 27.81 -15.12 -16.49
N ILE A 762 28.56 -15.29 -17.57
CA ILE A 762 28.98 -16.63 -18.01
C ILE A 762 30.02 -17.18 -17.02
N PRO A 763 29.84 -18.41 -16.51
CA PRO A 763 30.85 -19.05 -15.68
C PRO A 763 32.20 -19.18 -16.40
N LEU A 764 33.29 -18.94 -15.67
CA LEU A 764 34.65 -19.06 -16.21
C LEU A 764 34.88 -20.45 -16.83
N GLY A 765 35.14 -20.50 -18.14
CA GLY A 765 35.42 -21.73 -18.89
C GLY A 765 34.31 -22.19 -19.84
N TYR A 766 33.12 -21.59 -19.78
CA TYR A 766 32.08 -21.79 -20.80
C TYR A 766 32.39 -20.98 -22.07
N GLY A 767 32.35 -21.65 -23.22
CA GLY A 767 32.61 -21.04 -24.53
C GLY A 767 31.31 -20.72 -25.26
N GLY A 768 30.68 -19.58 -24.97
CA GLY A 768 29.47 -19.12 -25.66
C GLY A 768 28.80 -17.98 -24.91
N GLY A 769 28.35 -16.94 -25.64
CA GLY A 769 27.59 -15.79 -25.11
C GLY A 769 26.18 -16.15 -24.64
N TYR A 770 25.59 -15.41 -23.69
CA TYR A 770 24.15 -15.47 -23.45
C TYR A 770 23.40 -14.56 -24.45
N ASN A 771 22.68 -15.15 -25.41
CA ASN A 771 21.82 -14.34 -26.28
C ASN A 771 20.43 -14.19 -25.66
N VAL A 772 20.05 -12.95 -25.36
CA VAL A 772 18.66 -12.61 -25.05
C VAL A 772 17.97 -12.11 -26.31
N ALA A 773 17.74 -13.03 -27.25
CA ALA A 773 17.07 -12.75 -28.52
C ALA A 773 15.55 -12.93 -28.44
N SER A 774 15.05 -13.58 -27.39
CA SER A 774 13.62 -13.70 -27.10
C SER A 774 12.95 -12.34 -26.93
N HIS A 775 11.73 -12.23 -27.43
CA HIS A 775 10.88 -11.06 -27.29
C HIS A 775 10.19 -11.08 -25.92
N PRO A 776 10.22 -10.01 -25.12
CA PRO A 776 9.62 -10.05 -23.80
C PRO A 776 8.08 -10.10 -23.89
N ALA A 777 7.47 -10.71 -22.88
CA ALA A 777 6.03 -10.74 -22.69
C ALA A 777 5.68 -10.16 -21.32
N ILE A 778 4.60 -9.39 -21.24
CA ILE A 778 4.13 -8.83 -19.97
C ILE A 778 2.71 -9.29 -19.71
N SER A 779 2.51 -9.91 -18.56
CA SER A 779 1.22 -10.33 -18.02
C SER A 779 1.25 -10.17 -16.51
N ASN A 780 0.19 -9.62 -15.91
CA ASN A 780 0.04 -9.48 -14.45
C ASN A 780 1.21 -8.80 -13.73
N SER A 781 1.76 -7.73 -14.31
CA SER A 781 2.95 -7.05 -13.78
C SER A 781 4.21 -7.91 -13.72
N THR A 782 4.20 -9.08 -14.36
CA THR A 782 5.36 -9.93 -14.58
C THR A 782 5.89 -9.73 -15.99
N LEU A 783 7.20 -9.57 -16.11
CA LEU A 783 7.92 -9.66 -17.37
C LEU A 783 8.45 -11.10 -17.53
N PHE A 784 8.16 -11.75 -18.65
CA PHE A 784 8.73 -13.04 -19.04
C PHE A 784 9.66 -12.84 -20.23
N ILE A 785 10.84 -13.44 -20.20
CA ILE A 785 11.79 -13.39 -21.31
C ILE A 785 12.62 -14.68 -21.39
N GLY A 786 12.76 -15.22 -22.59
CA GLY A 786 13.61 -16.37 -22.85
C GLY A 786 15.08 -15.99 -23.02
N VAL A 787 15.97 -16.86 -22.56
CA VAL A 787 17.41 -16.66 -22.58
C VAL A 787 18.08 -17.96 -22.99
N ASP A 788 18.97 -17.89 -23.98
CA ASP A 788 19.76 -19.04 -24.42
C ASP A 788 20.53 -19.67 -23.24
N ASN A 789 20.42 -20.99 -23.08
CA ASN A 789 21.10 -21.81 -22.05
C ASN A 789 20.72 -21.50 -20.58
N VAL A 790 19.72 -20.65 -20.36
CA VAL A 790 19.25 -20.27 -19.00
C VAL A 790 17.76 -20.56 -18.82
N GLY A 791 16.99 -20.66 -19.91
CA GLY A 791 15.55 -20.88 -19.84
C GLY A 791 14.75 -19.58 -19.87
N VAL A 792 13.61 -19.55 -19.19
CA VAL A 792 12.73 -18.39 -19.07
C VAL A 792 12.96 -17.71 -17.73
N LEU A 793 13.21 -16.41 -17.77
CA LEU A 793 13.27 -15.55 -16.60
C LEU A 793 11.92 -14.83 -16.43
N ALA A 794 11.39 -14.84 -15.22
CA ALA A 794 10.23 -14.04 -14.82
C ALA A 794 10.65 -12.97 -13.82
N PHE A 795 10.30 -11.71 -14.08
CA PHE A 795 10.55 -10.58 -13.16
C PHE A 795 9.23 -10.00 -12.68
N ARG A 796 9.05 -9.89 -11.37
CA ARG A 796 7.83 -9.37 -10.74
C ARG A 796 8.23 -8.57 -9.51
N GLU A 797 7.50 -7.50 -9.20
CA GLU A 797 7.67 -6.83 -7.91
C GLU A 797 7.22 -7.78 -6.79
N ASN A 798 8.13 -8.08 -5.86
CA ASN A 798 7.72 -8.62 -4.58
C ASN A 798 6.99 -7.48 -3.88
N TYR A 799 5.66 -7.57 -3.77
CA TYR A 799 4.96 -6.84 -2.72
C TYR A 799 5.66 -7.25 -1.43
N GLU A 800 6.34 -6.31 -0.78
CA GLU A 800 6.79 -6.50 0.58
C GLU A 800 5.58 -7.03 1.36
N ARG A 801 5.64 -8.31 1.73
CA ARG A 801 4.85 -8.80 2.85
C ARG A 801 5.22 -7.85 3.97
N ASN A 802 4.29 -7.00 4.38
CA ASN A 802 4.36 -6.34 5.67
C ASN A 802 4.84 -7.38 6.68
N GLN A 803 6.06 -7.18 7.17
CA GLN A 803 6.60 -7.93 8.29
C GLN A 803 5.76 -7.55 9.50
N THR A 804 4.63 -8.22 9.69
CA THR A 804 4.04 -8.58 10.98
C THR A 804 2.79 -9.42 10.74
N THR A 805 2.83 -10.64 11.28
CA THR A 805 1.75 -11.64 11.33
C THR A 805 1.42 -12.40 10.02
N ALA A 806 2.34 -13.29 9.63
CA ALA A 806 2.02 -14.50 8.88
C ALA A 806 2.67 -15.73 9.54
N LEU A 807 2.40 -15.93 10.84
CA LEU A 807 2.55 -17.23 11.49
C LEU A 807 1.27 -18.02 11.21
N GLY A 808 1.32 -18.92 10.23
CA GLY A 808 0.29 -19.95 10.02
C GLY A 808 -0.50 -19.82 8.73
N ALA A 809 0.12 -20.07 7.57
CA ALA A 809 -0.45 -20.81 6.43
C ALA A 809 0.37 -20.62 5.13
N LEU A 810 1.65 -21.03 5.12
CA LEU A 810 2.35 -21.45 3.89
C LEU A 810 3.60 -22.27 4.26
N ASP A 811 3.42 -23.35 5.03
CA ASP A 811 4.51 -24.17 5.56
C ASP A 811 4.57 -25.56 4.90
N ALA A 812 4.34 -25.62 3.59
CA ALA A 812 4.36 -26.89 2.85
C ALA A 812 4.83 -26.75 1.39
N ALA A 813 5.97 -26.11 1.15
CA ALA A 813 6.90 -26.45 0.06
C ALA A 813 8.21 -25.65 0.21
N VAL A 814 9.30 -26.37 0.48
CA VAL A 814 10.71 -25.92 0.52
C VAL A 814 11.08 -24.98 1.70
N GLN A 815 11.16 -25.54 2.91
CA GLN A 815 12.13 -25.02 3.89
C GLN A 815 13.53 -25.23 3.32
N LYS A 816 14.19 -24.15 2.90
CA LYS A 816 15.66 -24.11 2.82
C LYS A 816 16.21 -23.98 4.25
N PRO A 817 17.28 -24.69 4.63
CA PRO A 817 17.68 -24.82 6.02
C PRO A 817 18.53 -23.62 6.47
N VAL A 818 17.86 -22.51 6.81
CA VAL A 818 18.45 -21.48 7.65
C VAL A 818 18.51 -22.07 9.07
N PHE A 819 19.72 -22.41 9.51
CA PHE A 819 19.95 -22.94 10.85
C PHE A 819 19.76 -21.85 11.91
N TRP A 820 20.25 -20.64 11.63
CA TRP A 820 20.11 -19.48 12.50
C TRP A 820 20.09 -18.18 11.69
N GLU A 821 19.21 -17.27 12.06
CA GLU A 821 19.17 -15.90 11.52
C GLU A 821 18.89 -14.91 12.65
N GLY A 822 19.68 -13.86 12.75
CA GLY A 822 19.54 -12.87 13.82
C GLY A 822 20.45 -11.65 13.65
N GLU A 823 20.14 -10.62 14.42
CA GLU A 823 20.93 -9.39 14.51
C GLU A 823 22.00 -9.51 15.60
N VAL A 824 23.20 -9.00 15.33
CA VAL A 824 24.30 -8.92 16.30
C VAL A 824 24.86 -7.50 16.32
N THR A 825 25.23 -7.03 17.52
CA THR A 825 25.90 -5.74 17.69
C THR A 825 27.40 -5.97 17.90
N LEU A 826 28.22 -5.35 17.05
CA LEU A 826 29.68 -5.42 17.08
C LEU A 826 30.25 -4.08 17.54
N LEU A 827 31.26 -4.10 18.40
CA LEU A 827 31.88 -2.88 18.91
C LEU A 827 33.14 -2.52 18.10
N GLU A 828 33.12 -1.35 17.46
CA GLU A 828 34.25 -0.85 16.68
C GLU A 828 35.51 -0.68 17.55
N ASN A 829 36.67 -1.09 17.04
CA ASN A 829 37.97 -1.06 17.73
C ASN A 829 38.10 -1.97 18.98
N THR A 830 37.30 -3.04 19.08
CA THR A 830 37.43 -4.05 20.14
C THR A 830 37.83 -5.41 19.58
N THR A 831 38.37 -6.29 20.42
CA THR A 831 38.83 -7.63 20.02
C THR A 831 38.18 -8.73 20.85
N VAL A 832 38.07 -9.93 20.26
CA VAL A 832 37.67 -11.17 20.93
C VAL A 832 38.72 -12.25 20.72
N ASN A 833 38.86 -13.16 21.68
CA ASN A 833 39.84 -14.24 21.64
C ASN A 833 39.18 -15.55 21.19
N VAL A 834 39.62 -16.09 20.05
CA VAL A 834 39.17 -17.38 19.52
C VAL A 834 40.27 -18.43 19.68
N ILE A 835 39.93 -19.61 20.18
CA ILE A 835 40.89 -20.70 20.42
C ILE A 835 40.82 -21.71 19.26
N ALA A 836 41.95 -21.94 18.58
CA ALA A 836 42.04 -22.94 17.52
C ALA A 836 42.04 -24.36 18.09
N HIS A 837 41.13 -25.21 17.62
CA HIS A 837 40.91 -26.53 18.24
C HIS A 837 42.03 -27.54 17.94
N ASN A 838 42.78 -27.36 16.85
CA ASN A 838 43.85 -28.25 16.39
C ASN A 838 45.18 -28.01 17.12
N SER A 839 45.49 -26.76 17.49
CA SER A 839 46.74 -26.38 18.20
C SER A 839 46.52 -26.04 19.68
N GLY A 840 45.33 -25.57 20.05
CA GLY A 840 45.01 -25.02 21.37
C GLY A 840 45.49 -23.58 21.59
N GLU A 841 46.05 -22.94 20.56
CA GLU A 841 46.51 -21.55 20.63
C GLU A 841 45.34 -20.56 20.57
N SER A 842 45.47 -19.42 21.24
CA SER A 842 44.47 -18.35 21.29
C SER A 842 44.87 -17.22 20.35
N TYR A 843 43.93 -16.79 19.51
CA TYR A 843 44.09 -15.73 18.52
C TYR A 843 43.16 -14.57 18.84
N GLU A 844 43.72 -13.37 18.91
CA GLU A 844 42.98 -12.13 19.09
C GLU A 844 42.48 -11.65 17.72
N ILE A 845 41.15 -11.55 17.55
CA ILE A 845 40.49 -11.10 16.31
C ILE A 845 39.68 -9.83 16.58
N ASN A 846 39.57 -8.95 15.58
CA ASN A 846 38.71 -7.76 15.68
C ASN A 846 37.23 -8.18 15.64
N GLN A 847 36.41 -7.62 16.54
CA GLN A 847 34.98 -7.91 16.59
C GLN A 847 34.25 -7.49 15.31
N THR A 848 34.69 -6.43 14.63
CA THR A 848 34.11 -5.98 13.36
C THR A 848 34.64 -6.76 12.16
N THR A 849 34.84 -8.07 12.31
CA THR A 849 35.16 -8.98 11.21
C THR A 849 34.03 -9.98 10.99
N ALA A 850 33.98 -10.63 9.83
CA ALA A 850 33.00 -11.71 9.60
C ALA A 850 33.10 -12.80 10.69
N LEU A 851 34.31 -13.17 11.14
CA LEU A 851 34.49 -14.13 12.23
C LEU A 851 34.04 -13.57 13.59
N GLY A 852 34.24 -12.27 13.84
CA GLY A 852 33.68 -11.61 15.02
C GLY A 852 32.14 -11.59 15.01
N ALA A 853 31.52 -11.42 13.84
CA ALA A 853 30.08 -11.55 13.67
C ALA A 853 29.60 -12.97 13.95
N LEU A 854 30.33 -14.00 13.49
CA LEU A 854 30.03 -15.41 13.80
C LEU A 854 30.14 -15.71 15.29
N ASP A 855 31.15 -15.16 15.97
CA ASP A 855 31.33 -15.33 17.42
C ASP A 855 30.16 -14.73 18.21
N ALA A 856 29.74 -13.51 17.88
CA ALA A 856 28.57 -12.88 18.47
C ALA A 856 27.27 -13.64 18.16
N ALA A 857 27.13 -14.15 16.93
CA ALA A 857 25.99 -14.96 16.53
C ALA A 857 25.93 -16.30 17.26
N ALA A 858 27.08 -16.94 17.53
CA ALA A 858 27.18 -18.17 18.28
C ALA A 858 26.72 -17.99 19.74
N GLU A 859 27.09 -16.87 20.37
CA GLU A 859 26.60 -16.51 21.70
C GLU A 859 25.09 -16.22 21.69
N ALA A 860 24.63 -15.38 20.75
CA ALA A 860 23.22 -15.01 20.64
C ALA A 860 22.30 -16.19 20.26
N GLY A 861 22.82 -17.12 19.45
CA GLY A 861 22.10 -18.29 18.95
C GLY A 861 22.28 -19.56 19.78
N GLU A 862 23.03 -19.50 20.88
CA GLU A 862 23.36 -20.63 21.74
C GLU A 862 23.90 -21.86 20.96
N PHE A 863 24.70 -21.62 19.91
CA PHE A 863 25.36 -22.67 19.14
C PHE A 863 26.88 -22.54 19.20
N ASN A 864 27.59 -23.65 19.02
CA ASN A 864 29.06 -23.65 19.03
C ASN A 864 29.62 -23.63 17.60
N TYR A 865 30.81 -23.07 17.43
CA TYR A 865 31.62 -23.21 16.23
C TYR A 865 33.05 -23.61 16.60
N THR A 866 33.81 -24.17 15.65
CA THR A 866 35.22 -24.49 15.84
C THR A 866 36.04 -23.93 14.69
N VAL A 867 37.24 -23.43 15.00
CA VAL A 867 38.21 -22.99 14.00
C VAL A 867 39.52 -23.76 14.11
N SER A 868 40.26 -23.87 13.01
CA SER A 868 41.64 -24.33 13.00
C SER A 868 42.60 -23.25 12.50
N ASP A 869 43.85 -23.38 12.92
CA ASP A 869 44.95 -22.51 12.51
C ASP A 869 45.87 -23.16 11.45
N GLU A 870 45.40 -24.21 10.77
CA GLU A 870 46.18 -24.96 9.77
C GLU A 870 46.70 -24.03 8.65
N TRP A 871 45.90 -23.03 8.26
CA TRP A 871 46.25 -22.07 7.21
C TRP A 871 46.85 -20.77 7.75
N TYR A 872 46.90 -20.61 9.07
CA TYR A 872 47.27 -19.35 9.70
C TYR A 872 48.73 -18.97 9.43
N ALA A 873 49.66 -19.95 9.50
CA ALA A 873 51.07 -19.70 9.25
C ALA A 873 51.40 -19.28 7.79
N SER A 874 50.56 -19.67 6.83
CA SER A 874 50.78 -19.39 5.40
C SER A 874 49.97 -18.21 4.87
N TRP A 875 48.77 -17.97 5.43
CA TRP A 875 47.78 -17.02 4.90
C TRP A 875 47.20 -16.07 5.95
N GLY A 876 47.55 -16.23 7.24
CA GLY A 876 46.99 -15.43 8.33
C GLY A 876 45.49 -15.63 8.56
N SER A 877 44.93 -16.72 8.02
CA SER A 877 43.50 -17.03 8.07
C SER A 877 43.22 -18.17 9.06
N LEU A 878 42.21 -17.97 9.91
CA LEU A 878 41.57 -19.03 10.68
C LEU A 878 40.48 -19.66 9.81
N MET A 879 40.46 -20.99 9.73
CA MET A 879 39.47 -21.74 8.95
C MET A 879 38.34 -22.18 9.86
N VAL A 880 37.08 -21.97 9.44
CA VAL A 880 35.90 -22.45 10.17
C VAL A 880 35.65 -23.92 9.80
N ASP A 881 35.86 -24.81 10.77
CA ASP A 881 35.75 -26.26 10.55
C ASP A 881 34.40 -26.82 10.93
N SER A 882 33.71 -26.19 11.88
CA SER A 882 32.33 -26.57 12.19
C SER A 882 31.52 -25.40 12.70
N ILE A 883 30.22 -25.41 12.41
CA ILE A 883 29.22 -24.55 13.03
C ILE A 883 28.05 -25.44 13.43
N ALA A 884 27.52 -25.26 14.63
CA ALA A 884 26.42 -26.02 15.20
C ALA A 884 26.58 -27.55 15.11
N GLY A 885 27.83 -28.03 15.25
CA GLY A 885 28.17 -29.46 15.20
C GLY A 885 28.22 -30.07 13.80
N LYS A 886 28.07 -29.28 12.73
CA LYS A 886 28.26 -29.72 11.34
C LYS A 886 29.72 -29.49 10.93
N GLU A 887 30.48 -30.57 10.83
CA GLU A 887 31.92 -30.55 10.47
C GLU A 887 32.14 -30.51 8.95
N SER A 888 33.22 -29.84 8.53
CA SER A 888 33.75 -29.90 7.17
C SER A 888 34.19 -31.33 6.80
N ASP A 889 33.90 -31.77 5.57
CA ASP A 889 34.22 -33.11 5.08
C ASP A 889 35.54 -33.09 4.30
N PRO A 890 36.62 -33.74 4.81
CA PRO A 890 37.92 -33.74 4.17
C PRO A 890 37.99 -34.62 2.91
N VAL A 891 36.97 -35.45 2.64
CA VAL A 891 36.90 -36.34 1.48
C VAL A 891 36.18 -35.66 0.31
N THR A 892 35.04 -35.03 0.57
CA THR A 892 34.27 -34.33 -0.49
C THR A 892 34.72 -32.89 -0.72
N TRP A 893 35.55 -32.34 0.19
CA TRP A 893 35.92 -30.93 0.23
C TRP A 893 34.75 -29.98 0.47
N ASP A 894 33.61 -30.50 0.97
CA ASP A 894 32.52 -29.67 1.44
C ASP A 894 32.89 -29.06 2.79
N GLY A 895 32.69 -27.76 2.94
CA GLY A 895 33.03 -27.06 4.17
C GLY A 895 32.18 -25.81 4.37
N TRP A 896 32.54 -25.05 5.40
CA TRP A 896 31.89 -23.76 5.67
C TRP A 896 32.52 -22.65 4.83
N LEU A 897 31.67 -22.02 4.02
CA LEU A 897 31.97 -20.84 3.22
C LEU A 897 31.26 -19.63 3.84
N TYR A 898 31.68 -18.42 3.49
CA TYR A 898 31.00 -17.19 3.91
C TYR A 898 30.88 -16.19 2.76
N TRP A 899 29.82 -15.40 2.78
CA TRP A 899 29.57 -14.33 1.82
C TRP A 899 28.86 -13.17 2.51
N VAL A 900 29.42 -11.97 2.42
CA VAL A 900 28.84 -10.74 2.95
C VAL A 900 28.00 -10.06 1.88
N ASN A 901 26.77 -9.64 2.22
CA ASN A 901 25.81 -8.97 1.33
C ASN A 901 25.50 -9.75 0.05
N TYR A 902 25.40 -11.08 0.14
CA TYR A 902 24.90 -11.89 -0.97
C TYR A 902 23.44 -11.47 -1.33
N LEU A 903 23.06 -11.16 -2.56
CA LEU A 903 23.72 -11.28 -3.89
C LEU A 903 24.39 -9.99 -4.41
N ASP A 904 24.37 -8.93 -3.62
CA ASP A 904 24.72 -7.58 -4.06
C ASP A 904 26.24 -7.39 -4.21
N ASP A 905 27.05 -8.10 -3.39
CA ASP A 905 28.51 -8.00 -3.39
C ASP A 905 29.22 -9.28 -3.89
N PRO A 906 30.44 -9.18 -4.45
CA PRO A 906 31.23 -10.35 -4.84
C PRO A 906 31.76 -11.13 -3.62
N MET A 907 31.92 -12.46 -3.77
CA MET A 907 32.39 -13.31 -2.67
C MET A 907 33.78 -12.88 -2.16
N PRO A 908 33.95 -12.66 -0.85
CA PRO A 908 35.23 -12.31 -0.27
C PRO A 908 36.33 -13.36 -0.53
N MET A 909 37.50 -12.91 -1.00
CA MET A 909 38.67 -13.78 -1.25
C MET A 909 39.69 -13.79 -0.09
N VAL A 910 39.26 -13.45 1.12
CA VAL A 910 40.10 -13.40 2.33
C VAL A 910 39.52 -14.29 3.42
N GLY A 911 40.32 -14.59 4.44
CA GLY A 911 39.85 -15.32 5.62
C GLY A 911 38.74 -14.59 6.35
N THR A 912 37.84 -15.32 6.99
CA THR A 912 36.73 -14.72 7.74
C THR A 912 37.19 -13.82 8.89
N ASN A 913 38.38 -14.08 9.45
CA ASN A 913 39.04 -13.26 10.47
C ASN A 913 39.74 -12.01 9.90
N GLN A 914 39.72 -11.81 8.58
CA GLN A 914 40.40 -10.72 7.88
C GLN A 914 39.42 -9.79 7.14
N TYR A 915 38.19 -10.25 6.88
CA TYR A 915 37.17 -9.42 6.24
C TYR A 915 36.49 -8.55 7.30
N GLU A 916 36.68 -7.23 7.20
CA GLU A 916 35.99 -6.26 8.05
C GLU A 916 34.55 -6.06 7.57
N VAL A 917 33.62 -6.00 8.51
CA VAL A 917 32.19 -5.79 8.25
C VAL A 917 31.79 -4.37 8.67
N GLU A 918 30.91 -3.75 7.89
CA GLU A 918 30.36 -2.43 8.13
C GLU A 918 28.96 -2.51 8.76
N ASP A 919 28.48 -1.37 9.26
CA ASP A 919 27.12 -1.28 9.81
C ASP A 919 26.08 -1.55 8.71
N GLY A 920 25.15 -2.48 8.97
CA GLY A 920 24.14 -2.90 8.00
C GLY A 920 24.53 -4.09 7.11
N ASP A 921 25.76 -4.60 7.23
CA ASP A 921 26.19 -5.79 6.48
C ASP A 921 25.43 -7.06 6.89
N VAL A 922 25.23 -7.96 5.92
CA VAL A 922 24.67 -9.29 6.16
C VAL A 922 25.71 -10.36 5.88
N VAL A 923 26.28 -10.95 6.94
CA VAL A 923 27.25 -12.04 6.84
C VAL A 923 26.51 -13.37 6.77
N THR A 924 26.64 -14.08 5.65
CA THR A 924 26.02 -15.40 5.46
C THR A 924 27.08 -16.51 5.46
N TYR A 925 27.05 -17.40 6.45
CA TYR A 925 27.84 -18.64 6.43
C TYR A 925 27.00 -19.77 5.86
N TYR A 926 27.58 -20.61 5.01
CA TYR A 926 26.84 -21.69 4.37
C TYR A 926 27.71 -22.90 4.09
N TYR A 927 27.13 -24.09 4.15
CA TYR A 927 27.82 -25.37 4.03
C TYR A 927 27.70 -25.96 2.62
N GLY A 928 28.84 -26.29 2.02
CA GLY A 928 28.93 -27.05 0.76
C GLY A 928 30.30 -26.93 0.08
N GLY A 929 30.40 -27.48 -1.12
CA GLY A 929 31.61 -27.39 -1.95
C GLY A 929 31.76 -26.04 -2.66
N MET A 930 32.86 -25.85 -3.40
CA MET A 930 33.25 -24.57 -4.02
C MET A 930 32.23 -23.95 -5.00
N SER A 931 31.30 -24.71 -5.55
CA SER A 931 30.22 -24.21 -6.43
C SER A 931 28.91 -23.95 -5.68
N THR A 932 28.90 -24.14 -4.37
CA THR A 932 27.73 -23.90 -3.51
C THR A 932 27.59 -22.40 -3.30
N THR A 933 26.35 -21.93 -3.34
CA THR A 933 25.95 -20.58 -2.96
C THR A 933 25.02 -20.67 -1.74
N PRO A 934 24.77 -19.57 -1.02
CA PRO A 934 23.75 -19.55 0.02
C PRO A 934 22.40 -20.14 -0.45
N ASP A 935 22.03 -19.96 -1.73
CA ASP A 935 20.75 -20.43 -2.28
C ASP A 935 20.61 -21.94 -2.43
N ASN A 936 21.70 -22.66 -2.66
CA ASN A 936 21.72 -24.12 -2.85
C ASN A 936 22.44 -24.86 -1.72
N SER A 937 22.80 -24.14 -0.66
CA SER A 937 23.47 -24.72 0.50
C SER A 937 22.56 -25.65 1.30
N SER A 938 23.17 -26.72 1.83
CA SER A 938 22.51 -27.67 2.72
C SER A 938 22.32 -27.18 4.15
N MET A 939 22.94 -26.06 4.53
CA MET A 939 22.83 -25.44 5.85
C MET A 939 23.43 -24.04 5.81
N LEU A 940 22.71 -23.01 6.26
CA LEU A 940 23.25 -21.65 6.32
C LEU A 940 22.88 -20.90 7.60
N ILE A 941 23.70 -19.93 7.98
CA ILE A 941 23.53 -18.99 9.08
C ILE A 941 23.56 -17.58 8.48
N ARG A 942 22.61 -16.72 8.83
CA ARG A 942 22.55 -15.34 8.35
C ARG A 942 22.64 -14.36 9.51
N ILE A 943 23.63 -13.49 9.47
CA ILE A 943 23.97 -12.59 10.56
C ILE A 943 23.80 -11.15 10.06
N HIS A 944 22.83 -10.44 10.61
CA HIS A 944 22.61 -9.02 10.33
C HIS A 944 23.48 -8.19 11.30
N VAL A 945 24.41 -7.41 10.77
CA VAL A 945 25.44 -6.72 11.56
C VAL A 945 25.00 -5.29 11.87
N HIS A 946 25.04 -4.93 13.15
CA HIS A 946 25.03 -3.55 13.59
C HIS A 946 26.39 -3.18 14.19
N VAL A 947 27.12 -2.24 13.60
CA VAL A 947 28.43 -1.77 14.13
C VAL A 947 28.21 -0.52 14.97
N GLN A 948 28.44 -0.66 16.27
CA GLN A 948 28.36 0.45 17.21
C GLN A 948 29.75 1.06 17.42
N LYS A 949 29.88 2.36 17.09
CA LYS A 949 31.10 3.13 17.40
C LYS A 949 31.16 3.42 18.91
N PRO A 950 32.34 3.31 19.55
CA PRO A 950 32.43 3.43 20.99
C PRO A 950 32.06 4.85 21.47
N VAL A 951 31.01 4.94 22.29
CA VAL A 951 30.76 6.11 23.14
C VAL A 951 31.86 6.13 24.21
N PHE A 952 32.68 7.18 24.23
CA PHE A 952 33.79 7.26 25.17
C PHE A 952 33.31 7.32 26.62
N TRP A 953 32.21 8.02 26.85
CA TRP A 953 31.56 8.09 28.15
C TRP A 953 30.08 8.41 28.00
N GLU A 954 29.22 7.66 28.70
CA GLU A 954 27.80 7.97 28.87
C GLU A 954 27.43 7.89 30.35
N GLY A 955 26.72 8.89 30.85
CA GLY A 955 26.31 8.91 32.24
C GLY A 955 25.40 10.08 32.61
N GLU A 956 24.76 9.94 33.76
CA GLU A 956 23.93 10.98 34.36
C GLU A 956 24.76 11.91 35.25
N VAL A 957 24.50 13.22 35.16
CA VAL A 957 25.10 14.24 36.03
C VAL A 957 24.02 15.09 36.68
N THR A 958 24.22 15.43 37.95
CA THR A 958 23.32 16.33 38.67
C THR A 958 23.93 17.73 38.73
N LEU A 959 23.22 18.71 38.17
CA LEU A 959 23.61 20.13 38.15
C LEU A 959 22.72 20.90 39.14
N LEU A 960 23.28 21.89 39.82
CA LEU A 960 22.54 22.71 40.78
C LEU A 960 22.14 24.04 40.14
N GLU A 961 20.87 24.43 40.28
CA GLU A 961 20.43 25.75 39.79
C GLU A 961 21.05 26.89 40.61
N ASN A 962 21.37 27.99 39.93
CA ASN A 962 21.93 29.21 40.50
C ASN A 962 23.31 29.03 41.18
N THR A 963 24.07 28.01 40.80
CA THR A 963 25.47 27.81 41.22
C THR A 963 26.41 27.99 40.04
N THR A 964 27.67 28.30 40.35
CA THR A 964 28.72 28.49 39.35
C THR A 964 29.89 27.57 39.62
N VAL A 965 30.62 27.22 38.56
CA VAL A 965 31.90 26.51 38.61
C VAL A 965 32.96 27.34 37.89
N ASN A 966 34.21 27.27 38.37
CA ASN A 966 35.32 28.01 37.79
C ASN A 966 36.08 27.13 36.81
N VAL A 967 36.09 27.51 35.54
CA VAL A 967 36.87 26.85 34.49
C VAL A 967 38.05 27.74 34.09
N THR A 968 39.25 27.18 34.05
CA THR A 968 40.48 27.93 33.74
C THR A 968 40.89 27.71 32.29
N ALA A 969 41.04 28.78 31.53
CA ALA A 969 41.48 28.71 30.13
C ALA A 969 42.97 28.39 30.04
N HIS A 970 43.34 27.37 29.27
CA HIS A 970 44.71 26.85 29.28
C HIS A 970 45.71 27.77 28.55
N ASN A 971 45.25 28.59 27.61
CA ASN A 971 46.06 29.49 26.78
C ASN A 971 46.45 30.80 27.50
N SER A 972 45.56 31.36 28.32
CA SER A 972 45.82 32.59 29.10
C SER A 972 46.14 32.33 30.57
N GLY A 973 45.63 31.23 31.13
CA GLY A 973 45.68 30.91 32.57
C GLY A 973 44.63 31.64 33.42
N GLU A 974 43.72 32.40 32.80
CA GLU A 974 42.65 33.11 33.50
C GLU A 974 41.49 32.17 33.86
N SER A 975 40.87 32.39 35.02
CA SER A 975 39.71 31.60 35.49
C SER A 975 38.40 32.34 35.22
N TYR A 976 37.44 31.61 34.64
CA TYR A 976 36.12 32.10 34.27
C TYR A 976 35.05 31.39 35.09
N GLU A 977 34.17 32.19 35.69
CA GLU A 977 33.02 31.69 36.45
C GLU A 977 31.88 31.39 35.47
N ILE A 978 31.52 30.11 35.31
CA ILE A 978 30.44 29.64 34.43
C ILE A 978 29.28 29.08 35.26
N ASN A 979 28.05 29.21 34.76
CA ASN A 979 26.88 28.62 35.41
C ASN A 979 26.93 27.08 35.27
N GLN A 980 26.67 26.35 36.36
CA GLN A 980 26.66 24.89 36.36
C GLN A 980 25.59 24.33 35.42
N THR A 981 24.46 25.00 35.24
CA THR A 981 23.39 24.58 34.31
C THR A 981 23.66 24.99 32.87
N THR A 982 24.92 24.90 32.41
CA THR A 982 25.31 25.10 31.01
C THR A 982 25.82 23.80 30.40
N ALA A 983 25.86 23.68 29.08
CA ALA A 983 26.47 22.53 28.41
C ALA A 983 27.94 22.34 28.82
N LEU A 984 28.68 23.42 29.11
CA LEU A 984 30.04 23.34 29.64
C LEU A 984 30.07 22.91 31.12
N GLY A 985 29.10 23.37 31.92
CA GLY A 985 28.92 22.89 33.29
C GLY A 985 28.57 21.40 33.36
N ALA A 986 27.75 20.91 32.42
CA ALA A 986 27.45 19.49 32.24
C ALA A 986 28.72 18.70 31.86
N LEU A 987 29.56 19.23 30.97
CA LEU A 987 30.84 18.63 30.62
C LEU A 987 31.81 18.58 31.80
N ASP A 988 31.86 19.63 32.62
CA ASP A 988 32.70 19.69 33.82
C ASP A 988 32.27 18.63 34.85
N ALA A 989 30.97 18.52 35.12
CA ALA A 989 30.43 17.48 35.99
C ALA A 989 30.66 16.07 35.43
N ALA A 990 30.52 15.89 34.11
CA ALA A 990 30.79 14.62 33.44
C ALA A 990 32.29 14.25 33.49
N ALA A 991 33.18 15.22 33.35
CA ALA A 991 34.62 15.03 33.47
C ALA A 991 35.01 14.55 34.89
N GLU A 992 34.40 15.12 35.93
CA GLU A 992 34.57 14.66 37.31
C GLU A 992 33.99 13.25 37.52
N ALA A 993 32.76 13.00 37.05
CA ALA A 993 32.08 11.72 37.21
C ALA A 993 32.74 10.58 36.41
N GLY A 994 33.19 10.87 35.20
CA GLY A 994 33.84 9.94 34.27
C GLY A 994 35.34 9.82 34.43
N GLY A 995 35.96 10.66 35.26
CA GLY A 995 37.40 10.62 35.53
C GLY A 995 38.27 10.97 34.31
N PHE A 996 37.77 11.82 33.41
CA PHE A 996 38.52 12.31 32.24
C PHE A 996 38.74 13.83 32.34
N ASN A 997 39.74 14.34 31.64
CA ASN A 997 40.04 15.78 31.61
C ASN A 997 39.54 16.44 30.33
N TYR A 998 39.28 17.74 30.38
CA TYR A 998 39.04 18.57 29.20
C TYR A 998 39.85 19.86 29.30
N THR A 999 40.08 20.52 28.17
CA THR A 999 40.72 21.85 28.10
C THR A 999 39.85 22.83 27.33
N VAL A 1000 39.85 24.08 27.76
CA VAL A 1000 39.21 25.19 27.05
C VAL A 1000 40.21 26.30 26.77
N SER A 1001 39.96 27.08 25.72
CA SER A 1001 40.67 28.33 25.44
C SER A 1001 39.73 29.53 25.49
N ASP A 1002 40.29 30.69 25.83
CA ASP A 1002 39.57 31.97 25.86
C ASP A 1002 39.86 32.86 24.64
N GLU A 1003 40.42 32.28 23.57
CA GLU A 1003 40.76 33.01 22.34
C GLU A 1003 39.54 33.73 21.74
N TRP A 1004 38.36 33.10 21.84
CA TRP A 1004 37.10 33.65 21.33
C TRP A 1004 36.32 34.43 22.39
N TYR A 1005 36.78 34.43 23.65
CA TYR A 1005 36.03 34.99 24.76
C TYR A 1005 35.88 36.50 24.66
N ALA A 1006 36.94 37.22 24.25
CA ALA A 1006 36.89 38.67 24.11
C ALA A 1006 35.93 39.16 23.00
N SER A 1007 35.73 38.34 21.95
CA SER A 1007 34.92 38.69 20.79
C SER A 1007 33.48 38.14 20.86
N TRP A 1008 33.30 36.97 21.48
CA TRP A 1008 32.05 36.21 21.44
C TRP A 1008 31.55 35.77 22.82
N GLY A 1009 32.31 36.02 23.89
CA GLY A 1009 31.97 35.58 25.24
C GLY A 1009 31.97 34.07 25.43
N SER A 1010 32.58 33.33 24.49
CA SER A 1010 32.58 31.87 24.47
C SER A 1010 33.96 31.31 24.80
N LEU A 1011 33.98 30.30 25.67
CA LEU A 1011 35.11 29.40 25.89
C LEU A 1011 35.03 28.27 24.87
N MET A 1012 36.09 28.08 24.10
CA MET A 1012 36.16 27.03 23.10
C MET A 1012 36.74 25.76 23.72
N VAL A 1013 36.07 24.62 23.55
CA VAL A 1013 36.59 23.32 24.00
C VAL A 1013 37.66 22.88 22.99
N GLU A 1014 38.88 22.66 23.47
CA GLU A 1014 40.03 22.30 22.63
C GLU A 1014 40.44 20.84 22.76
N SER A 1015 40.17 20.23 23.92
CA SER A 1015 40.33 18.79 24.06
C SER A 1015 39.35 18.23 25.07
N ILE A 1016 38.95 16.98 24.86
CA ILE A 1016 38.26 16.16 25.85
C ILE A 1016 38.95 14.80 25.84
N ALA A 1017 39.19 14.23 27.03
CA ALA A 1017 39.88 12.96 27.23
C ALA A 1017 41.26 12.87 26.53
N GLY A 1018 41.94 14.00 26.36
CA GLY A 1018 43.24 14.06 25.68
C GLY A 1018 43.20 14.05 24.15
N LYS A 1019 42.01 14.05 23.52
CA LYS A 1019 41.86 14.22 22.07
C LYS A 1019 41.78 15.72 21.75
N GLU A 1020 42.81 16.24 21.09
CA GLU A 1020 42.92 17.67 20.71
C GLU A 1020 42.22 17.98 19.37
N ASN A 1021 41.75 19.21 19.20
CA ASN A 1021 41.27 19.74 17.92
C ASN A 1021 42.42 19.76 16.88
N ASP A 1022 42.12 19.40 15.63
CA ASP A 1022 43.11 19.35 14.55
C ASP A 1022 43.10 20.67 13.74
N PRO A 1023 44.17 21.49 13.80
CA PRO A 1023 44.22 22.77 13.10
C PRO A 1023 44.42 22.64 11.58
N VAL A 1024 44.75 21.45 11.06
CA VAL A 1024 44.97 21.19 9.64
C VAL A 1024 43.69 20.75 8.96
N THR A 1025 42.98 19.77 9.54
CA THR A 1025 41.72 19.27 8.98
C THR A 1025 40.51 20.12 9.37
N TRP A 1026 40.66 20.98 10.39
CA TRP A 1026 39.59 21.74 11.03
C TRP A 1026 38.57 20.85 11.76
N ASP A 1027 38.93 19.59 12.05
CA ASP A 1027 38.14 18.72 12.90
C ASP A 1027 38.32 19.13 14.36
N GLY A 1028 37.24 19.13 15.12
CA GLY A 1028 37.29 19.48 16.53
C GLY A 1028 36.08 19.00 17.32
N TRP A 1029 36.08 19.35 18.60
CA TRP A 1029 34.96 19.06 19.50
C TRP A 1029 33.77 19.98 19.23
N LEU A 1030 32.67 19.35 18.83
CA LEU A 1030 31.36 19.94 18.65
C LEU A 1030 30.44 19.46 19.77
N TYR A 1031 29.33 20.15 19.99
CA TYR A 1031 28.31 19.71 20.93
C TYR A 1031 26.91 19.91 20.34
N TRP A 1032 25.99 19.03 20.72
CA TRP A 1032 24.59 19.09 20.34
C TRP A 1032 23.73 18.61 21.50
N VAL A 1033 22.79 19.43 21.93
CA VAL A 1033 21.82 19.10 22.98
C VAL A 1033 20.56 18.53 22.32
N ASN A 1034 20.08 17.39 22.80
CA ASN A 1034 18.91 16.67 22.28
C ASN A 1034 18.99 16.42 20.77
N TYR A 1035 20.13 15.88 20.32
CA TYR A 1035 20.36 15.55 18.90
C TYR A 1035 19.23 14.65 18.32
N LEU A 1036 18.87 14.91 17.06
CA LEU A 1036 17.66 14.48 16.31
C LEU A 1036 16.38 15.27 16.62
N ASP A 1037 16.19 15.73 17.85
CA ASP A 1037 14.98 16.45 18.25
C ASP A 1037 15.16 17.98 18.13
N ASP A 1038 16.33 18.50 18.47
CA ASP A 1038 16.63 19.93 18.46
C ASP A 1038 17.67 20.33 17.39
N PRO A 1039 17.64 21.56 16.86
CA PRO A 1039 18.66 22.07 15.95
C PRO A 1039 19.99 22.32 16.69
N MET A 1040 21.12 22.15 15.99
CA MET A 1040 22.45 22.34 16.58
C MET A 1040 22.62 23.74 17.20
N PRO A 1041 23.04 23.85 18.47
CA PRO A 1041 23.29 25.12 19.11
C PRO A 1041 24.33 25.97 18.38
N MET A 1042 23.98 27.24 18.11
CA MET A 1042 24.89 28.20 17.44
C MET A 1042 25.59 29.16 18.43
N VAL A 1043 25.73 28.75 19.68
CA VAL A 1043 26.41 29.51 20.75
C VAL A 1043 27.51 28.67 21.39
N GLY A 1044 28.39 29.31 22.16
CA GLY A 1044 29.40 28.61 22.93
C GLY A 1044 28.81 27.66 23.97
N THR A 1045 29.50 26.56 24.27
CA THR A 1045 29.01 25.60 25.28
C THR A 1045 28.86 26.22 26.68
N ASN A 1046 29.66 27.23 27.01
CA ASN A 1046 29.54 27.99 28.27
C ASN A 1046 28.36 28.99 28.28
N GLN A 1047 27.63 29.12 27.17
CA GLN A 1047 26.50 30.04 27.02
C GLN A 1047 25.18 29.30 26.79
N TYR A 1048 25.22 28.02 26.39
CA TYR A 1048 24.02 27.21 26.23
C TYR A 1048 23.58 26.67 27.58
N GLU A 1049 22.44 27.14 28.09
CA GLU A 1049 21.84 26.61 29.31
C GLU A 1049 21.10 25.31 29.02
N VAL A 1050 21.26 24.33 29.91
CA VAL A 1050 20.64 23.01 29.84
C VAL A 1050 19.54 22.89 30.89
N GLU A 1051 18.46 22.22 30.54
CA GLU A 1051 17.29 21.98 31.37
C GLU A 1051 17.29 20.55 31.94
N ASP A 1052 16.43 20.31 32.93
CA ASP A 1052 16.24 18.96 33.49
C ASP A 1052 15.75 17.99 32.40
N GLY A 1053 16.44 16.87 32.22
CA GLY A 1053 16.15 15.88 31.19
C GLY A 1053 16.87 16.09 29.86
N ASP A 1054 17.65 17.17 29.69
CA ASP A 1054 18.44 17.38 28.48
C ASP A 1054 19.55 16.33 28.32
N VAL A 1055 19.83 15.96 27.07
CA VAL A 1055 20.97 15.10 26.72
C VAL A 1055 22.00 15.91 25.95
N VAL A 1056 23.12 16.23 26.59
CA VAL A 1056 24.25 16.95 25.95
C VAL A 1056 25.20 15.94 25.34
N THR A 1057 25.32 15.95 24.00
CA THR A 1057 26.28 15.09 23.31
C THR A 1057 27.45 15.92 22.77
N TYR A 1058 28.65 15.67 23.29
CA TYR A 1058 29.90 16.16 22.69
C TYR A 1058 30.43 15.13 21.71
N TYR A 1059 30.90 15.56 20.55
CA TYR A 1059 31.39 14.65 19.52
C TYR A 1059 32.51 15.30 18.70
N TYR A 1060 33.42 14.47 18.18
CA TYR A 1060 34.58 14.94 17.44
C TYR A 1060 34.40 14.76 15.94
N GLY A 1061 34.66 15.82 15.17
CA GLY A 1061 34.73 15.77 13.71
C GLY A 1061 34.63 17.15 13.05
N GLY A 1062 34.39 17.15 11.74
CA GLY A 1062 34.25 18.37 10.95
C GLY A 1062 32.83 18.94 10.98
N MET A 1063 32.61 20.08 10.31
CA MET A 1063 31.29 20.75 10.31
C MET A 1063 30.12 19.92 9.77
N SER A 1064 30.37 18.85 9.00
CA SER A 1064 29.33 17.93 8.50
C SER A 1064 29.16 16.67 9.37
N THR A 1065 29.95 16.51 10.42
CA THR A 1065 29.86 15.38 11.35
C THR A 1065 28.65 15.57 12.26
N THR A 1066 27.95 14.46 12.53
CA THR A 1066 26.87 14.36 13.52
C THR A 1066 27.31 13.40 14.63
N PRO A 1067 26.63 13.40 15.80
CA PRO A 1067 26.86 12.38 16.82
C PRO A 1067 26.90 10.95 16.29
N ASP A 1068 26.03 10.56 15.36
CA ASP A 1068 25.94 9.19 14.81
C ASP A 1068 27.15 8.76 14.00
N ASN A 1069 27.76 9.68 13.25
CA ASN A 1069 28.91 9.36 12.39
C ASN A 1069 30.25 9.85 12.96
N SER A 1070 30.24 10.41 14.16
CA SER A 1070 31.43 10.90 14.86
C SER A 1070 32.41 9.78 15.21
N SER A 1071 33.70 10.11 15.24
CA SER A 1071 34.75 9.14 15.59
C SER A 1071 34.84 8.86 17.08
N ILE A 1072 34.29 9.75 17.91
CA ILE A 1072 34.23 9.65 19.37
C ILE A 1072 33.16 10.62 19.87
N SER A 1073 32.37 10.17 20.84
CA SER A 1073 31.34 10.99 21.48
C SER A 1073 31.24 10.76 22.99
N ILE A 1074 30.67 11.73 23.69
CA ILE A 1074 30.38 11.74 25.12
C ILE A 1074 28.93 12.16 25.27
N ARG A 1075 28.10 11.33 25.90
CA ARG A 1075 26.67 11.56 26.05
C ARG A 1075 26.33 11.79 27.52
N ILE A 1076 25.85 12.98 27.85
CA ILE A 1076 25.63 13.43 29.21
C ILE A 1076 24.13 13.61 29.42
N HIS A 1077 23.52 12.80 30.28
CA HIS A 1077 22.12 12.94 30.69
C HIS A 1077 22.04 13.89 31.88
N VAL A 1078 21.35 15.02 31.72
CA VAL A 1078 21.35 16.11 32.70
C VAL A 1078 20.15 15.99 33.62
N HIS A 1079 20.40 16.00 34.94
CA HIS A 1079 19.38 16.26 35.95
C HIS A 1079 19.70 17.59 36.65
N VAL A 1080 18.77 18.54 36.63
CA VAL A 1080 18.88 19.84 37.29
C VAL A 1080 18.12 19.82 38.62
N GLN A 1081 18.78 20.22 39.70
CA GLN A 1081 18.21 20.28 41.04
C GLN A 1081 18.15 21.73 41.53
N SER A 1082 16.95 22.21 41.87
CA SER A 1082 16.76 23.59 42.31
C SER A 1082 17.38 23.87 43.69
N SER A 1083 18.13 24.96 43.80
CA SER A 1083 18.56 25.50 45.09
C SER A 1083 17.41 26.29 45.74
N ALA A 1084 17.21 26.11 47.05
CA ALA A 1084 16.04 26.50 47.87
C ALA A 1084 15.35 27.87 47.57
N PRO A 1085 14.03 28.01 47.83
CA PRO A 1085 13.16 28.97 47.15
C PRO A 1085 13.40 30.45 47.50
N ILE A 1086 13.37 31.31 46.47
CA ILE A 1086 13.39 32.77 46.58
C ILE A 1086 11.97 33.29 46.89
N ASN A 1087 11.87 34.22 47.84
CA ASN A 1087 10.62 34.72 48.41
C ASN A 1087 9.91 35.74 47.47
N GLU A 1088 8.59 35.57 47.32
CA GLU A 1088 7.61 36.26 46.45
C GLU A 1088 7.69 37.81 46.40
N ILE A 1089 8.37 38.43 47.37
CA ILE A 1089 8.46 39.88 47.54
C ILE A 1089 9.50 40.53 46.61
N GLU A 1090 10.55 39.80 46.20
CA GLU A 1090 11.54 40.33 45.22
C GLU A 1090 11.03 40.25 43.77
N TYR A 1091 10.17 39.27 43.47
CA TYR A 1091 9.57 39.06 42.15
C TYR A 1091 8.79 40.28 41.63
N ARG A 1092 8.05 40.97 42.51
CA ARG A 1092 7.23 42.14 42.14
C ARG A 1092 8.03 43.40 41.77
N LYS A 1093 9.37 43.40 41.95
CA LYS A 1093 10.20 44.60 41.70
C LYS A 1093 10.92 44.59 40.35
N MET A 1094 10.92 43.48 39.60
CA MET A 1094 11.77 43.32 38.42
C MET A 1094 11.10 43.51 37.05
N ILE A 1095 9.78 43.74 36.96
CA ILE A 1095 9.10 43.94 35.68
C ILE A 1095 9.29 45.39 35.17
N PRO A 1096 9.96 45.64 34.02
CA PRO A 1096 9.99 46.94 33.37
C PRO A 1096 8.72 47.17 32.52
N GLN A 1097 8.20 48.40 32.46
CA GLN A 1097 7.11 48.83 31.56
C GLN A 1097 7.60 49.84 30.52
N PRO A 1098 6.91 50.09 29.37
CA PRO A 1098 6.09 49.22 28.50
C PRO A 1098 6.51 49.24 27.00
N VAL A 1099 6.01 48.28 26.20
CA VAL A 1099 6.28 48.15 24.74
C VAL A 1099 5.12 48.72 23.89
N ASN A 1100 5.47 49.44 22.82
CA ASN A 1100 4.55 50.13 21.91
C ASN A 1100 4.17 49.25 20.70
N ILE A 1101 2.90 48.87 20.62
CA ILE A 1101 2.31 47.88 19.69
C ILE A 1101 2.21 48.36 18.22
N SER A 1102 2.62 49.59 17.91
CA SER A 1102 2.44 50.19 16.57
C SER A 1102 3.42 49.71 15.48
N LYS A 1103 4.29 48.73 15.75
CA LYS A 1103 5.39 48.33 14.83
C LYS A 1103 5.31 46.93 14.23
N ILE A 1104 4.29 46.13 14.51
CA ILE A 1104 4.22 44.73 14.03
C ILE A 1104 3.47 44.67 12.68
N HIS A 1105 4.17 44.30 11.59
CA HIS A 1105 3.60 44.06 10.26
C HIS A 1105 3.55 42.54 9.97
N TYR A 1106 2.37 41.99 9.69
CA TYR A 1106 2.20 40.56 9.37
C TYR A 1106 2.28 40.26 7.85
N LYS A 1107 2.99 39.16 7.51
CA LYS A 1107 2.99 38.49 6.20
C LYS A 1107 2.87 36.97 6.41
N SER A 1108 1.67 36.40 6.32
CA SER A 1108 1.38 35.13 5.60
C SER A 1108 -0.04 34.59 5.85
N LYS A 1109 -0.59 34.03 4.77
CA LYS A 1109 -1.86 33.32 4.49
C LYS A 1109 -2.82 32.94 5.62
N VAL A 1110 -4.06 33.42 5.45
CA VAL A 1110 -5.29 33.12 6.17
C VAL A 1110 -5.82 31.73 5.80
N VAL A 1111 -6.13 30.90 6.81
CA VAL A 1111 -6.98 29.71 6.67
C VAL A 1111 -8.26 29.97 7.47
N ASN A 1112 -9.33 30.20 6.71
CA ASN A 1112 -10.74 30.33 7.11
C ASN A 1112 -11.18 31.59 7.90
N GLU A 1113 -12.12 32.35 7.33
CA GLU A 1113 -12.45 33.74 7.70
C GLU A 1113 -13.55 33.92 8.77
N GLU A 1114 -14.04 32.88 9.44
CA GLU A 1114 -15.16 33.02 10.40
C GLU A 1114 -14.78 33.29 11.87
N TRP A 1115 -13.49 33.35 12.21
CA TRP A 1115 -13.05 33.57 13.60
C TRP A 1115 -12.39 34.94 13.85
N ALA A 1116 -12.56 35.89 12.95
CA ALA A 1116 -12.06 37.25 13.12
C ALA A 1116 -13.18 38.20 13.59
N ALA A 1117 -13.19 38.40 14.91
CA ALA A 1117 -13.82 39.48 15.68
C ALA A 1117 -15.23 39.22 16.24
N ILE A 1118 -15.27 38.85 17.54
CA ILE A 1118 -15.83 39.69 18.62
C ILE A 1118 -15.19 39.29 19.97
N TRP A 1119 -14.26 40.14 20.42
CA TRP A 1119 -13.78 40.40 21.79
C TRP A 1119 -13.22 39.26 22.67
N THR A 1120 -11.90 39.03 22.56
CA THR A 1120 -10.99 39.23 23.70
C THR A 1120 -9.60 39.63 23.17
N ASN A 1121 -8.88 40.46 23.93
CA ASN A 1121 -7.52 40.93 23.63
C ASN A 1121 -6.50 39.78 23.76
N LYS A 1122 -6.61 38.74 22.93
CA LYS A 1122 -5.65 37.64 22.85
C LYS A 1122 -5.03 37.62 21.46
N ILE A 1123 -3.71 37.75 21.40
CA ILE A 1123 -2.93 37.42 20.19
C ILE A 1123 -2.53 35.96 20.34
N LEU A 1124 -3.02 35.10 19.45
CA LEU A 1124 -2.63 33.69 19.40
C LEU A 1124 -1.52 33.52 18.37
N TYR A 1125 -0.39 32.95 18.79
CA TYR A 1125 0.69 32.54 17.90
C TYR A 1125 0.76 31.01 17.90
N VAL A 1126 0.66 30.41 16.70
CA VAL A 1126 0.74 28.96 16.52
C VAL A 1126 1.95 28.68 15.64
N GLN A 1127 2.88 27.86 16.14
CA GLN A 1127 4.03 27.41 15.37
C GLN A 1127 3.89 25.91 15.11
N GLU A 1128 3.53 25.55 13.87
CA GLU A 1128 3.12 24.19 13.47
C GLU A 1128 4.16 23.09 13.76
N LYS A 1129 5.43 23.45 13.91
CA LYS A 1129 6.52 22.47 14.13
C LYS A 1129 6.67 22.03 15.58
N THR A 1130 6.31 22.85 16.57
CA THR A 1130 6.62 22.58 17.98
C THR A 1130 5.43 22.02 18.76
N ARG A 1131 4.22 22.03 18.19
CA ARG A 1131 2.94 21.66 18.85
C ARG A 1131 2.60 22.50 20.09
N TYR A 1132 3.10 23.74 20.18
CA TYR A 1132 2.71 24.70 21.21
C TYR A 1132 1.93 25.88 20.63
N SER A 1133 1.02 26.45 21.43
CA SER A 1133 0.34 27.71 21.16
C SER A 1133 0.58 28.70 22.31
N ILE A 1134 0.84 29.96 21.97
CA ILE A 1134 1.08 31.04 22.93
C ILE A 1134 -0.07 32.04 22.83
N ALA A 1135 -0.73 32.32 23.96
CA ALA A 1135 -1.79 33.30 24.05
C ALA A 1135 -1.39 34.46 24.98
N ILE A 1136 -1.22 35.66 24.41
CA ILE A 1136 -0.87 36.87 25.18
C ILE A 1136 -2.14 37.68 25.43
N SER A 1137 -2.49 37.89 26.70
CA SER A 1137 -3.63 38.71 27.10
C SER A 1137 -3.20 40.15 27.39
N LEU A 1138 -3.92 41.14 26.84
CA LEU A 1138 -3.66 42.58 27.08
C LEU A 1138 -4.83 43.25 27.83
N ASP A 1139 -4.53 44.19 28.73
CA ASP A 1139 -5.55 45.07 29.31
C ASP A 1139 -6.10 46.10 28.29
N ARG A 1140 -7.08 46.91 28.72
CA ARG A 1140 -7.71 47.94 27.89
C ARG A 1140 -6.78 49.09 27.48
N ALA A 1141 -5.59 49.19 28.05
CA ALA A 1141 -4.59 50.21 27.72
C ALA A 1141 -3.41 49.64 26.91
N GLY A 1142 -3.41 48.34 26.60
CA GLY A 1142 -2.41 47.67 25.76
C GLY A 1142 -1.26 47.03 26.54
N TYR A 1143 -1.38 46.89 27.86
CA TYR A 1143 -0.36 46.26 28.69
C TYR A 1143 -0.58 44.75 28.79
N VAL A 1144 0.50 43.96 28.74
CA VAL A 1144 0.43 42.50 28.92
C VAL A 1144 -0.01 42.18 30.34
N THR A 1145 -1.11 41.46 30.47
CA THR A 1145 -1.66 41.01 31.76
C THR A 1145 -1.42 39.54 32.03
N SER A 1146 -1.31 38.70 31.00
CA SER A 1146 -0.91 37.30 31.12
C SER A 1146 -0.36 36.75 29.80
N VAL A 1147 0.43 35.68 29.89
CA VAL A 1147 0.90 34.88 28.73
C VAL A 1147 0.67 33.41 29.09
N ASP A 1148 -0.12 32.72 28.27
CA ASP A 1148 -0.49 31.32 28.47
C ASP A 1148 0.15 30.45 27.36
N PHE A 1149 0.63 29.25 27.69
CA PHE A 1149 1.23 28.28 26.76
C PHE A 1149 0.43 26.97 26.79
N GLU A 1150 0.05 26.43 25.62
CA GLU A 1150 -0.64 25.13 25.51
C GLU A 1150 0.06 24.18 24.53
N ARG A 1151 0.36 22.94 24.97
CA ARG A 1151 0.89 21.83 24.14
C ARG A 1151 -0.20 20.82 23.82
N TRP A 1152 -0.27 20.34 22.59
CA TRP A 1152 -1.30 19.38 22.18
C TRP A 1152 -0.85 17.92 22.43
N GLY A 1153 -1.48 17.20 23.38
CA GLY A 1153 -1.53 15.73 23.34
C GLY A 1153 -1.21 14.86 24.57
N PHE A 1154 -0.82 15.37 25.75
CA PHE A 1154 -0.64 14.56 26.98
C PHE A 1154 -0.86 15.40 28.26
N PRO A 1155 -1.12 14.79 29.46
CA PRO A 1155 -1.45 15.53 30.67
C PRO A 1155 -0.24 16.30 31.22
N THR A 1156 -0.50 17.53 31.64
CA THR A 1156 0.45 18.52 32.16
C THR A 1156 1.12 18.08 33.46
N THR A 1157 2.44 18.24 33.54
CA THR A 1157 3.11 18.76 34.74
C THR A 1157 4.38 19.51 34.34
N GLU A 1158 4.37 20.81 34.70
CA GLU A 1158 5.48 21.77 34.78
C GLU A 1158 6.15 22.21 33.47
N ILE A 1159 5.87 23.46 33.08
CA ILE A 1159 6.65 24.23 32.11
C ILE A 1159 7.75 24.94 32.91
N PRO A 1160 9.05 24.75 32.62
CA PRO A 1160 10.11 25.51 33.28
C PRO A 1160 9.93 27.01 33.05
N TYR A 1161 10.03 27.80 34.12
CA TYR A 1161 9.81 29.26 34.11
C TYR A 1161 10.64 29.98 33.01
N ASP A 1162 11.79 29.43 32.66
CA ASP A 1162 12.76 30.03 31.75
C ASP A 1162 12.38 29.85 30.26
N LEU A 1163 11.73 28.74 29.91
CA LEU A 1163 11.24 28.46 28.56
C LEU A 1163 10.09 29.42 28.18
N ALA A 1164 9.27 29.79 29.17
CA ALA A 1164 8.18 30.76 29.03
C ALA A 1164 8.72 32.19 28.83
N VAL A 1165 9.78 32.58 29.55
CA VAL A 1165 10.39 33.92 29.44
C VAL A 1165 11.16 34.09 28.13
N ARG A 1166 11.97 33.10 27.70
CA ARG A 1166 12.73 33.16 26.44
C ARG A 1166 11.83 33.21 25.21
N SER A 1167 10.70 32.50 25.25
CA SER A 1167 9.69 32.55 24.18
C SER A 1167 9.01 33.91 24.07
N LEU A 1168 8.91 34.65 25.18
CA LEU A 1168 8.33 35.99 25.22
C LEU A 1168 9.29 37.07 24.71
N ASP A 1169 10.57 37.01 25.09
CA ASP A 1169 11.58 37.98 24.63
C ASP A 1169 11.83 37.89 23.11
N LYS A 1170 11.81 36.68 22.54
CA LYS A 1170 11.86 36.46 21.07
C LYS A 1170 10.62 36.97 20.33
N LEU A 1171 9.47 37.07 21.02
CA LEU A 1171 8.21 37.56 20.46
C LEU A 1171 8.12 39.09 20.54
N ILE A 1172 8.85 39.72 21.46
CA ILE A 1172 8.92 41.17 21.66
C ILE A 1172 10.00 41.82 20.78
N SER A 1173 11.09 41.12 20.45
CA SER A 1173 12.14 41.54 19.50
C SER A 1173 11.73 41.43 18.04
#